data_AF-A0A6N8ZCA9-F1
#
_entry.id   AF-A0A6N8ZCA9-F1
#
_cell.length_a   1.000
_cell.length_b   1.000
_cell.length_c   1.000
_cell.angle_alpha   90.00
_cell.angle_beta   90.00
_cell.angle_gamma   90.00
#
_symmetry.space_group_name_H-M   'P 1'
#
loop_
_entity.id
_entity.type
_entity.pdbx_description
1 polymer ?
#
loop_
_entity_poly.entity_id
_entity_poly.type
_entity_poly.pdbx_seq_one_letter_code
_entity_poly.pdbx_strand_id
1 'polypeptide(L)'
;MNQYGTLPMGIEALTHRDDGTRVTAPASEQDWQDWVSATGIRNWILGDPLIDWLELYGEKLGAIPKAEADDYDPNLDFGRFVGEKASEFRAGLRRLFEERHEVVAIGRNRQDAKRLDRARETFAAMQRGAPIIHRAVLRDAEHHTYGLADFLIRSDTLRELFPEDISEEEASTCALDLGAADWHYRVVNVKYMTLHLNAAGTELGNGGNAPSKAELYILNRMLGRLQGYQPPTSYALGRGWRRTQRGQTYNGDSALERLGRIPQDGSIARGVPIGEEVERALEWVRRVRTEGENWGILPTPTVTELYPNMTSGGDGDLAVGSSDSGGDVGDGEAAEKWVSVKKYVASELKELTQLWRVGLSGRDKAHRAGIYQWDDSRITPDAVGVGGATNGPILRQLLAVNVGGGPPVSPQRIETDREIWHGTPGVEFYVDFEYCSDLDDDFAKLPEKGGQPLIFMIGCGHVENGEWQFKSLVAEYLTLREEARIVDEWLAHMREVGERLDSGNPQPRIFHWSHAETNAYRSARERHGWPAGWPELNWYDFWGEVMLKEPVVVRGALGFGLKSVARAMRRHGLIETDWDDNNPVDGLGAMVGAWRCDVEARRLVIPMGELTLMKAIADYNQVDCKAIMEIVRYLRANH
;
A
#
# COMPACT_ATOMS: atom_id res chain seq x y z
N MET A 1 -42.02 38.01 1.65
CA MET A 1 -41.13 37.74 2.80
C MET A 1 -41.16 36.24 3.04
N ASN A 2 -40.20 35.50 2.47
CA ASN A 2 -40.02 34.08 2.77
C ASN A 2 -39.34 33.96 4.14
N GLN A 3 -39.94 33.19 5.06
CA GLN A 3 -39.39 32.88 6.38
C GLN A 3 -38.32 31.77 6.36
N TYR A 4 -37.83 31.41 5.18
CA TYR A 4 -36.64 30.57 5.01
C TYR A 4 -35.51 31.51 4.59
N GLY A 5 -34.61 31.84 5.52
CA GLY A 5 -33.39 32.56 5.20
C GLY A 5 -32.61 31.81 4.12
N THR A 6 -31.92 32.54 3.25
CA THR A 6 -30.95 31.96 2.32
C THR A 6 -29.93 31.15 3.13
N LEU A 7 -29.73 29.87 2.81
CA LEU A 7 -28.67 29.05 3.42
C LEU A 7 -27.33 29.81 3.28
N PRO A 8 -26.55 29.98 4.36
CA PRO A 8 -25.28 30.67 4.29
C PRO A 8 -24.26 29.86 3.48
N MET A 9 -24.18 30.19 2.20
CA MET A 9 -23.33 29.61 1.18
C MET A 9 -22.24 30.61 0.77
N GLY A 10 -21.43 30.30 -0.25
CA GLY A 10 -20.40 31.20 -0.72
C GLY A 10 -19.34 31.46 0.35
N ILE A 11 -18.94 32.73 0.50
CA ILE A 11 -17.98 33.14 1.52
C ILE A 11 -18.47 32.88 2.96
N GLU A 12 -19.79 32.87 3.18
CA GLU A 12 -20.37 32.71 4.52
C GLU A 12 -20.18 31.27 5.04
N ALA A 13 -20.19 30.27 4.16
CA ALA A 13 -19.99 28.85 4.48
C ALA A 13 -18.65 28.57 5.20
N LEU A 14 -17.66 29.46 5.06
CA LEU A 14 -16.40 29.36 5.79
C LEU A 14 -16.57 29.55 7.31
N THR A 15 -17.64 30.23 7.74
CA THR A 15 -17.85 30.70 9.12
C THR A 15 -19.28 30.58 9.63
N HIS A 16 -20.23 30.10 8.84
CA HIS A 16 -21.64 29.96 9.25
C HIS A 16 -22.17 28.56 8.91
N ARG A 17 -22.98 28.06 9.83
CA ARG A 17 -23.79 26.85 9.72
C ARG A 17 -25.10 27.13 9.01
N ASP A 18 -25.78 26.09 8.54
CA ASP A 18 -27.03 26.21 7.78
C ASP A 18 -28.17 26.86 8.57
N ASP A 19 -28.14 26.77 9.90
CA ASP A 19 -29.07 27.45 10.81
C ASP A 19 -28.73 28.93 11.04
N GLY A 20 -27.69 29.46 10.38
CA GLY A 20 -27.18 30.81 10.54
C GLY A 20 -26.22 30.99 11.72
N THR A 21 -25.94 29.94 12.50
CA THR A 21 -25.00 30.00 13.62
C THR A 21 -23.60 30.30 13.12
N ARG A 22 -22.98 31.35 13.65
CA ARG A 22 -21.61 31.71 13.32
C ARG A 22 -20.62 30.85 14.10
N VAL A 23 -19.78 30.12 13.39
CA VAL A 23 -18.63 29.38 13.92
C VAL A 23 -17.41 30.29 13.88
N THR A 24 -16.91 30.65 15.06
CA THR A 24 -15.66 31.43 15.17
C THR A 24 -14.49 30.62 14.63
N ALA A 25 -13.50 31.32 14.06
CA ALA A 25 -12.24 30.66 13.72
C ALA A 25 -11.63 30.08 15.00
N PRO A 26 -11.26 28.79 15.02
CA PRO A 26 -10.60 28.19 16.17
C PRO A 26 -9.36 29.00 16.58
N ALA A 27 -9.26 29.35 17.86
CA ALA A 27 -8.18 30.16 18.41
C ALA A 27 -7.25 29.36 19.35
N SER A 28 -7.69 28.17 19.77
CA SER A 28 -6.97 27.24 20.64
C SER A 28 -7.04 25.81 20.11
N GLU A 29 -6.19 24.91 20.63
CA GLU A 29 -6.25 23.49 20.29
C GLU A 29 -7.60 22.87 20.70
N GLN A 30 -8.19 23.36 21.80
CA GLN A 30 -9.52 22.94 22.25
C GLN A 30 -10.60 23.25 21.20
N ASP A 31 -10.52 24.41 20.55
CA ASP A 31 -11.47 24.80 19.49
C ASP A 31 -11.30 23.94 18.22
N TRP A 32 -10.13 23.34 18.03
CA TRP A 32 -9.83 22.44 16.90
C TRP A 32 -10.29 21.00 17.15
N GLN A 33 -10.69 20.62 18.37
CA GLN A 33 -11.11 19.25 18.67
C GLN A 33 -12.25 18.77 17.77
N ASP A 34 -13.20 19.65 17.48
CA ASP A 34 -14.36 19.35 16.63
C ASP A 34 -14.06 19.38 15.12
N TRP A 35 -12.95 20.04 14.75
CA TRP A 35 -12.56 20.25 13.35
C TRP A 35 -11.70 19.10 12.83
N VAL A 36 -12.15 18.45 11.76
CA VAL A 36 -11.46 17.28 11.19
C VAL A 36 -10.93 17.61 9.80
N SER A 37 -9.67 17.27 9.51
CA SER A 37 -9.11 17.44 8.18
C SER A 37 -9.69 16.39 7.23
N ALA A 38 -9.82 16.70 5.94
CA ALA A 38 -10.29 15.75 4.92
C ALA A 38 -9.47 14.45 4.89
N THR A 39 -8.18 14.51 5.21
CA THR A 39 -7.28 13.34 5.31
C THR A 39 -7.32 12.66 6.68
N GLY A 40 -7.85 13.32 7.72
CA GLY A 40 -7.84 12.84 9.10
C GLY A 40 -8.76 11.64 9.36
N ILE A 41 -9.59 11.27 8.39
CA ILE A 41 -10.48 10.09 8.44
C ILE A 41 -9.81 8.82 7.90
N ARG A 42 -8.58 8.91 7.39
CA ARG A 42 -7.91 7.85 6.64
C ARG A 42 -7.84 6.52 7.40
N ASN A 43 -7.44 6.54 8.68
CA ASN A 43 -7.21 5.32 9.46
C ASN A 43 -8.52 4.59 9.74
N TRP A 44 -9.61 5.31 10.00
CA TRP A 44 -10.95 4.73 10.06
C TRP A 44 -11.33 4.04 8.75
N ILE A 45 -11.14 4.71 7.61
CA ILE A 45 -11.49 4.16 6.29
C ILE A 45 -10.64 2.93 5.93
N LEU A 46 -9.39 2.86 6.39
CA LEU A 46 -8.53 1.68 6.29
C LEU A 46 -8.88 0.58 7.31
N GLY A 47 -9.82 0.84 8.21
CA GLY A 47 -10.23 -0.10 9.25
C GLY A 47 -9.16 -0.33 10.31
N ASP A 48 -8.32 0.66 10.56
CA ASP A 48 -7.28 0.66 11.59
C ASP A 48 -7.33 1.90 12.51
N PRO A 49 -8.49 2.19 13.14
CA PRO A 49 -8.68 3.38 13.97
C PRO A 49 -7.78 3.45 15.22
N LEU A 50 -7.16 2.33 15.62
CA LEU A 50 -6.12 2.30 16.66
C LEU A 50 -5.00 3.32 16.38
N ILE A 51 -4.63 3.55 15.12
CA ILE A 51 -3.60 4.52 14.75
C ILE A 51 -3.99 5.94 15.17
N ASP A 52 -5.25 6.35 15.01
CA ASP A 52 -5.71 7.68 15.42
C ASP A 52 -5.55 7.90 16.92
N TRP A 53 -5.75 6.85 17.71
CA TRP A 53 -5.55 6.88 19.15
C TRP A 53 -4.06 6.90 19.51
N LEU A 54 -3.23 6.12 18.84
CA LEU A 54 -1.78 6.09 19.08
C LEU A 54 -1.11 7.44 18.75
N GLU A 55 -1.57 8.16 17.72
CA GLU A 55 -1.08 9.50 17.42
C GLU A 55 -1.30 10.51 18.56
N LEU A 56 -2.34 10.33 19.38
CA LEU A 56 -2.66 11.25 20.46
C LEU A 56 -2.14 10.80 21.84
N TYR A 57 -2.06 9.48 22.05
CA TYR A 57 -1.82 8.91 23.38
C TYR A 57 -0.66 7.91 23.44
N GLY A 58 -0.12 7.45 22.31
CA GLY A 58 0.93 6.42 22.26
C GLY A 58 2.19 6.82 23.03
N GLU A 59 2.77 7.98 22.72
CA GLU A 59 4.02 8.48 23.35
C GLU A 59 3.85 8.68 24.87
N LYS A 60 2.68 9.17 25.30
CA LYS A 60 2.36 9.35 26.74
C LYS A 60 2.39 8.03 27.52
N LEU A 61 2.21 6.91 26.83
CA LEU A 61 2.24 5.56 27.40
C LEU A 61 3.60 4.88 27.24
N GLY A 62 4.63 5.62 26.81
CA GLY A 62 5.98 5.11 26.59
C GLY A 62 6.15 4.31 25.30
N ALA A 63 5.19 4.39 24.38
CA ALA A 63 5.33 3.78 23.06
C ALA A 63 6.33 4.59 22.22
N ILE A 64 7.29 3.91 21.61
CA ILE A 64 8.34 4.53 20.80
C ILE A 64 7.93 4.47 19.32
N PRO A 65 7.85 5.61 18.63
CA PRO A 65 7.65 5.66 17.18
C PRO A 65 8.75 4.93 16.40
N LYS A 66 8.42 4.34 15.25
CA LYS A 66 9.38 3.65 14.36
C LYS A 66 10.61 4.52 14.05
N ALA A 67 10.40 5.81 13.74
CA ALA A 67 11.49 6.72 13.38
C ALA A 67 12.46 7.06 14.54
N GLU A 68 12.09 6.71 15.78
CA GLU A 68 12.89 6.91 16.98
C GLU A 68 13.52 5.61 17.50
N ALA A 69 13.28 4.48 16.83
CA ALA A 69 13.88 3.20 17.18
C ALA A 69 15.36 3.15 16.78
N ASP A 70 16.18 2.47 17.58
CA ASP A 70 17.64 2.40 17.38
C ASP A 70 18.04 1.70 16.07
N ASP A 71 17.18 0.82 15.56
CA ASP A 71 17.36 0.04 14.32
C ASP A 71 16.76 0.72 13.08
N TYR A 72 16.17 1.92 13.21
CA TYR A 72 15.55 2.61 12.08
C TYR A 72 16.58 3.21 11.13
N ASP A 73 16.55 2.77 9.86
CA ASP A 73 17.30 3.40 8.77
C ASP A 73 16.35 4.19 7.85
N PRO A 74 16.40 5.54 7.85
CA PRO A 74 15.61 6.35 6.91
C PRO A 74 15.98 6.12 5.44
N ASN A 75 17.07 5.41 5.14
CA ASN A 75 17.44 4.98 3.79
C ASN A 75 16.65 3.77 3.28
N LEU A 76 15.93 3.09 4.15
CA LEU A 76 15.08 1.95 3.84
C LEU A 76 13.59 2.28 4.00
N ASP A 77 13.26 3.54 4.30
CA ASP A 77 11.87 3.96 4.52
C ASP A 77 11.13 4.19 3.20
N PHE A 78 10.27 3.23 2.84
CA PHE A 78 9.44 3.26 1.65
C PHE A 78 8.37 4.34 1.68
N GLY A 79 7.66 4.52 2.81
CA GLY A 79 6.64 5.54 2.96
C GLY A 79 7.20 6.95 2.73
N ARG A 80 8.37 7.22 3.33
CA ARG A 80 9.10 8.47 3.13
C ARG A 80 9.51 8.68 1.67
N PHE A 81 10.10 7.67 1.03
CA PHE A 81 10.50 7.76 -0.39
C PHE A 81 9.30 8.07 -1.29
N VAL A 82 8.18 7.36 -1.12
CA VAL A 82 6.96 7.59 -1.91
C VAL A 82 6.39 8.98 -1.64
N GLY A 83 6.43 9.48 -0.40
CA GLY A 83 6.02 10.84 -0.05
C GLY A 83 6.85 11.92 -0.77
N GLU A 84 8.16 11.74 -0.85
CA GLU A 84 9.09 12.60 -1.59
C GLU A 84 8.76 12.61 -3.09
N LYS A 85 8.63 11.43 -3.71
CA LYS A 85 8.24 11.30 -5.13
C LYS A 85 6.85 11.85 -5.45
N ALA A 86 5.88 11.66 -4.56
CA ALA A 86 4.55 12.24 -4.71
C ALA A 86 4.59 13.78 -4.68
N SER A 87 5.48 14.37 -3.86
CA SER A 87 5.69 15.82 -3.83
C SER A 87 6.33 16.32 -5.13
N GLU A 88 7.33 15.62 -5.65
CA GLU A 88 7.97 15.94 -6.93
C GLU A 88 6.99 15.84 -8.10
N PHE A 89 6.16 14.80 -8.14
CA PHE A 89 5.12 14.62 -9.15
C PHE A 89 4.10 15.76 -9.15
N ARG A 90 3.59 16.15 -7.96
CA ARG A 90 2.69 17.32 -7.81
C ARG A 90 3.34 18.61 -8.32
N ALA A 91 4.62 18.83 -7.98
CA ALA A 91 5.36 19.99 -8.46
C ALA A 91 5.56 19.97 -9.99
N GLY A 92 5.81 18.79 -10.57
CA GLY A 92 5.87 18.59 -12.01
C GLY A 92 4.56 18.94 -12.72
N LEU A 93 3.43 18.41 -12.23
CA LEU A 93 2.11 18.71 -12.79
C LEU A 93 1.75 20.20 -12.70
N ARG A 94 2.11 20.85 -11.59
CA ARG A 94 1.94 22.30 -11.46
C ARG A 94 2.69 23.04 -12.57
N ARG A 95 3.97 22.72 -12.82
CA ARG A 95 4.75 23.34 -13.90
C ARG A 95 4.12 23.08 -15.27
N LEU A 96 3.68 21.85 -15.51
CA LEU A 96 3.01 21.46 -16.75
C LEU A 96 1.72 22.28 -17.00
N PHE A 97 0.93 22.53 -15.95
CA PHE A 97 -0.27 23.37 -16.07
C PHE A 97 0.06 24.85 -16.28
N GLU A 98 1.13 25.36 -15.66
CA GLU A 98 1.59 26.75 -15.85
C GLU A 98 2.02 27.06 -17.29
N GLU A 99 2.39 26.05 -18.08
CA GLU A 99 2.70 26.22 -19.51
C GLU A 99 1.47 26.55 -20.36
N ARG A 100 0.26 26.22 -19.88
CA ARG A 100 -0.99 26.34 -20.67
C ARG A 100 -1.99 27.31 -20.06
N HIS A 101 -2.01 27.44 -18.74
CA HIS A 101 -2.99 28.23 -18.01
C HIS A 101 -2.35 29.02 -16.87
N GLU A 102 -2.99 30.12 -16.46
CA GLU A 102 -2.65 30.78 -15.19
C GLU A 102 -2.96 29.83 -14.02
N VAL A 103 -1.97 29.62 -13.15
CA VAL A 103 -2.10 28.82 -11.93
C VAL A 103 -1.91 29.72 -10.70
N VAL A 104 -3.00 29.95 -9.96
CA VAL A 104 -2.98 30.74 -8.72
C VAL A 104 -2.67 29.84 -7.54
N ALA A 105 -1.51 30.00 -6.90
CA ALA A 105 -1.14 29.23 -5.71
C ALA A 105 -1.62 29.91 -4.41
N ILE A 106 -2.33 29.18 -3.55
CA ILE A 106 -2.87 29.71 -2.29
C ILE A 106 -2.11 29.16 -1.07
N GLY A 107 -2.20 27.85 -0.81
CA GLY A 107 -1.50 27.19 0.29
C GLY A 107 -0.01 26.98 0.00
N ARG A 108 0.83 27.09 1.04
CA ARG A 108 2.29 26.86 1.00
C ARG A 108 2.69 25.58 1.72
N ASN A 109 2.02 25.26 2.82
CA ASN A 109 2.26 24.04 3.59
C ASN A 109 0.94 23.42 4.06
N ARG A 110 1.00 22.25 4.72
CA ARG A 110 -0.21 21.56 5.24
C ARG A 110 -0.92 22.38 6.33
N GLN A 111 -0.21 23.21 7.09
CA GLN A 111 -0.79 24.02 8.17
C GLN A 111 -1.67 25.16 7.65
N ASP A 112 -1.46 25.61 6.41
CA ASP A 112 -2.35 26.60 5.77
C ASP A 112 -3.79 26.10 5.64
N ALA A 113 -4.04 24.78 5.67
CA ALA A 113 -5.39 24.21 5.67
C ALA A 113 -6.23 24.73 6.86
N LYS A 114 -5.59 25.10 7.97
CA LYS A 114 -6.24 25.63 9.17
C LYS A 114 -6.49 27.15 9.10
N ARG A 115 -5.95 27.85 8.09
CA ARG A 115 -5.96 29.32 8.03
C ARG A 115 -7.17 29.87 7.28
N LEU A 116 -8.04 30.58 8.01
CA LEU A 116 -9.26 31.17 7.45
C LEU A 116 -8.98 32.21 6.36
N ASP A 117 -7.92 33.03 6.49
CA ASP A 117 -7.55 33.98 5.45
C ASP A 117 -7.14 33.30 4.13
N ARG A 118 -6.48 32.14 4.19
CA ARG A 118 -6.17 31.35 2.99
C ARG A 118 -7.43 30.80 2.32
N ALA A 119 -8.42 30.34 3.09
CA ALA A 119 -9.71 29.94 2.54
C ALA A 119 -10.42 31.11 1.83
N ARG A 120 -10.34 32.33 2.39
CA ARG A 120 -10.85 33.54 1.75
C ARG A 120 -10.10 33.89 0.46
N GLU A 121 -8.78 33.70 0.44
CA GLU A 121 -7.97 33.89 -0.78
C GLU A 121 -8.37 32.89 -1.88
N THR A 122 -8.65 31.62 -1.52
CA THR A 122 -9.21 30.63 -2.45
C THR A 122 -10.53 31.12 -3.05
N PHE A 123 -11.51 31.53 -2.22
CA PHE A 123 -12.78 32.05 -2.72
C PHE A 123 -12.59 33.29 -3.60
N ALA A 124 -11.72 34.22 -3.22
CA ALA A 124 -11.44 35.40 -4.03
C ALA A 124 -10.81 35.04 -5.39
N ALA A 125 -9.96 34.01 -5.47
CA ALA A 125 -9.44 33.51 -6.73
C ALA A 125 -10.53 32.85 -7.59
N MET A 126 -11.46 32.13 -6.95
CA MET A 126 -12.63 31.55 -7.62
C MET A 126 -13.52 32.64 -8.21
N GLN A 127 -13.84 33.69 -7.46
CA GLN A 127 -14.67 34.81 -7.93
C GLN A 127 -14.04 35.57 -9.11
N ARG A 128 -12.70 35.63 -9.19
CA ARG A 128 -11.99 36.20 -10.34
C ARG A 128 -11.96 35.26 -11.55
N GLY A 129 -12.41 34.01 -11.39
CA GLY A 129 -12.40 33.01 -12.44
C GLY A 129 -11.00 32.51 -12.81
N ALA A 130 -10.06 32.44 -11.86
CA ALA A 130 -8.74 31.86 -12.11
C ALA A 130 -8.86 30.44 -12.72
N PRO A 131 -8.25 30.13 -13.88
CA PRO A 131 -8.44 28.83 -14.55
C PRO A 131 -8.08 27.64 -13.66
N ILE A 132 -6.96 27.74 -12.94
CA ILE A 132 -6.47 26.71 -12.03
C ILE A 132 -6.03 27.38 -10.72
N ILE A 133 -6.49 26.82 -9.60
CA ILE A 133 -6.07 27.23 -8.26
C ILE A 133 -5.33 26.05 -7.63
N HIS A 134 -4.04 26.21 -7.40
CA HIS A 134 -3.19 25.19 -6.79
C HIS A 134 -3.17 25.34 -5.26
N ARG A 135 -3.30 24.21 -4.55
CA ARG A 135 -3.34 24.12 -3.08
C ARG A 135 -4.43 25.02 -2.50
N ALA A 136 -5.64 24.85 -3.02
CA ALA A 136 -6.81 25.58 -2.58
C ALA A 136 -7.19 25.17 -1.15
N VAL A 137 -7.32 26.14 -0.25
CA VAL A 137 -7.74 25.90 1.13
C VAL A 137 -9.26 25.90 1.17
N LEU A 138 -9.83 24.76 1.55
CA LEU A 138 -11.27 24.57 1.70
C LEU A 138 -11.63 24.38 3.16
N ARG A 139 -12.78 24.92 3.54
CA ARG A 139 -13.30 24.88 4.91
C ARG A 139 -14.82 24.89 4.86
N ASP A 140 -15.43 24.12 5.75
CA ASP A 140 -16.87 24.04 5.91
C ASP A 140 -17.25 24.10 7.38
N ALA A 141 -17.92 25.20 7.76
CA ALA A 141 -18.37 25.44 9.11
C ALA A 141 -19.57 24.56 9.52
N GLU A 142 -20.36 24.04 8.58
CA GLU A 142 -21.49 23.17 8.92
C GLU A 142 -21.00 21.83 9.46
N HIS A 143 -20.07 21.20 8.73
CA HIS A 143 -19.56 19.88 9.07
C HIS A 143 -18.28 19.94 9.91
N HIS A 144 -17.77 21.13 10.24
CA HIS A 144 -16.46 21.36 10.88
C HIS A 144 -15.34 20.58 10.17
N THR A 145 -15.28 20.65 8.85
CA THR A 145 -14.24 20.01 8.05
C THR A 145 -13.36 21.03 7.36
N TYR A 146 -12.10 20.69 7.15
CA TYR A 146 -11.14 21.54 6.43
C TYR A 146 -10.16 20.70 5.62
N GLY A 147 -9.51 21.28 4.62
CA GLY A 147 -8.55 20.56 3.81
C GLY A 147 -7.89 21.39 2.74
N LEU A 148 -6.99 20.74 2.01
CA LEU A 148 -6.30 21.28 0.86
C LEU A 148 -6.66 20.42 -0.35
N ALA A 149 -7.24 21.04 -1.39
CA ALA A 149 -7.30 20.41 -2.70
C ALA A 149 -5.99 20.70 -3.45
N ASP A 150 -5.39 19.71 -4.10
CA ASP A 150 -4.17 19.95 -4.89
C ASP A 150 -4.45 20.94 -6.01
N PHE A 151 -5.57 20.74 -6.73
CA PHE A 151 -6.09 21.68 -7.70
C PHE A 151 -7.59 21.86 -7.57
N LEU A 152 -8.05 23.11 -7.66
CA LEU A 152 -9.37 23.43 -8.18
C LEU A 152 -9.20 23.87 -9.62
N ILE A 153 -9.83 23.15 -10.54
CA ILE A 153 -9.80 23.46 -11.97
C ILE A 153 -11.18 23.93 -12.39
N ARG A 154 -11.25 25.07 -13.08
CA ARG A 154 -12.48 25.60 -13.65
C ARG A 154 -13.03 24.61 -14.67
N SER A 155 -14.33 24.38 -14.71
CA SER A 155 -14.95 23.24 -15.40
C SER A 155 -14.74 23.24 -16.92
N ASP A 156 -14.69 24.42 -17.53
CA ASP A 156 -14.32 24.62 -18.93
C ASP A 156 -12.84 24.31 -19.19
N THR A 157 -11.93 24.81 -18.34
CA THR A 157 -10.49 24.50 -18.39
C THR A 157 -10.24 23.00 -18.15
N LEU A 158 -11.00 22.36 -17.26
CA LEU A 158 -10.91 20.93 -17.01
C LEU A 158 -11.27 20.14 -18.27
N ARG A 159 -12.30 20.58 -19.00
CA ARG A 159 -12.70 19.96 -20.27
C ARG A 159 -11.64 20.13 -21.35
N GLU A 160 -10.97 21.28 -21.41
CA GLU A 160 -9.86 21.49 -22.35
C GLU A 160 -8.69 20.55 -22.06
N LEU A 161 -8.37 20.33 -20.78
CA LEU A 161 -7.29 19.44 -20.35
C LEU A 161 -7.65 17.95 -20.46
N PHE A 162 -8.91 17.60 -20.18
CA PHE A 162 -9.41 16.22 -20.10
C PHE A 162 -10.79 16.09 -20.81
N PRO A 163 -10.83 16.15 -22.15
CA PRO A 163 -12.08 16.25 -22.91
C PRO A 163 -13.02 15.04 -22.76
N GLU A 164 -12.48 13.88 -22.37
CA GLU A 164 -13.24 12.64 -22.20
C GLU A 164 -13.82 12.45 -20.78
N ASP A 165 -13.40 13.27 -19.80
CA ASP A 165 -13.73 13.07 -18.37
C ASP A 165 -14.86 13.99 -17.85
N ILE A 166 -15.22 15.02 -18.60
CA ILE A 166 -16.32 15.94 -18.31
C ILE A 166 -17.05 16.36 -19.59
N SER A 167 -18.38 16.29 -19.59
CA SER A 167 -19.20 16.67 -20.74
C SER A 167 -19.35 18.19 -20.87
N GLU A 168 -19.78 18.66 -22.04
CA GLU A 168 -20.11 20.09 -22.27
C GLU A 168 -21.16 20.62 -21.30
N GLU A 169 -22.22 19.83 -21.13
CA GLU A 169 -23.37 20.15 -20.30
C GLU A 169 -22.94 20.25 -18.83
N GLU A 170 -22.17 19.27 -18.36
CA GLU A 170 -21.59 19.33 -17.03
C GLU A 170 -20.70 20.57 -16.92
N ALA A 171 -19.76 20.78 -17.85
CA ALA A 171 -18.79 21.87 -17.80
C ALA A 171 -19.41 23.27 -17.78
N SER A 172 -20.57 23.45 -18.43
CA SER A 172 -21.25 24.75 -18.56
C SER A 172 -22.21 25.06 -17.41
N THR A 173 -22.29 24.19 -16.39
CA THR A 173 -23.19 24.41 -15.25
C THR A 173 -22.70 25.56 -14.38
N CYS A 174 -23.59 26.51 -14.07
CA CYS A 174 -23.28 27.68 -13.27
C CYS A 174 -23.18 27.40 -11.76
N ALA A 175 -22.22 28.06 -11.10
CA ALA A 175 -22.13 28.14 -9.65
C ALA A 175 -22.71 29.49 -9.14
N LEU A 176 -23.78 29.43 -8.33
CA LEU A 176 -24.57 30.59 -7.93
C LEU A 176 -23.74 31.65 -7.18
N ASP A 177 -22.87 31.23 -6.25
CA ASP A 177 -22.09 32.17 -5.42
C ASP A 177 -20.85 32.71 -6.14
N LEU A 178 -20.62 32.30 -7.40
CA LEU A 178 -19.59 32.84 -8.28
C LEU A 178 -20.15 33.83 -9.32
N GLY A 179 -21.37 34.33 -9.10
CA GLY A 179 -21.98 35.35 -9.94
C GLY A 179 -22.66 34.82 -11.20
N ALA A 180 -23.12 33.56 -11.18
CA ALA A 180 -23.79 32.89 -12.29
C ALA A 180 -22.98 32.85 -13.60
N ALA A 181 -21.65 32.68 -13.49
CA ALA A 181 -20.82 32.39 -14.64
C ALA A 181 -21.18 31.02 -15.23
N ASP A 182 -20.99 30.82 -16.54
CA ASP A 182 -21.24 29.55 -17.26
C ASP A 182 -20.18 28.48 -16.95
N TRP A 183 -19.65 28.46 -15.73
CA TRP A 183 -18.65 27.52 -15.25
C TRP A 183 -18.72 27.41 -13.72
N HIS A 184 -18.06 26.37 -13.20
CA HIS A 184 -17.86 26.12 -11.77
C HIS A 184 -16.47 25.52 -11.56
N TYR A 185 -16.06 25.25 -10.32
CA TYR A 185 -14.80 24.57 -10.03
C TYR A 185 -15.00 23.09 -9.70
N ARG A 186 -13.99 22.29 -10.03
CA ARG A 186 -13.89 20.87 -9.69
C ARG A 186 -12.64 20.59 -8.87
N VAL A 187 -12.79 19.72 -7.88
CA VAL A 187 -11.66 19.19 -7.11
C VAL A 187 -10.93 18.15 -7.95
N VAL A 188 -9.62 18.35 -8.12
CA VAL A 188 -8.68 17.39 -8.73
C VAL A 188 -7.52 17.18 -7.75
N ASN A 189 -7.50 16.03 -7.05
CA ASN A 189 -6.36 15.67 -6.19
C ASN A 189 -5.41 14.71 -6.91
N VAL A 190 -4.12 14.93 -6.69
CA VAL A 190 -3.04 14.15 -7.29
C VAL A 190 -2.70 12.97 -6.39
N LYS A 191 -2.59 11.78 -7.00
CA LYS A 191 -2.21 10.54 -6.34
C LYS A 191 -1.02 9.93 -7.07
N TYR A 192 0.07 9.66 -6.36
CA TYR A 192 1.30 9.10 -6.94
C TYR A 192 1.16 7.60 -7.17
N MET A 193 0.36 7.22 -8.14
CA MET A 193 0.00 5.84 -8.46
C MET A 193 -0.51 5.73 -9.90
N THR A 194 -0.59 4.50 -10.41
CA THR A 194 -1.45 4.19 -11.55
C THR A 194 -2.89 4.02 -11.05
N LEU A 195 -3.84 4.75 -11.64
CA LEU A 195 -5.24 4.68 -11.26
C LEU A 195 -5.86 3.35 -11.72
N HIS A 196 -6.38 2.55 -10.79
CA HIS A 196 -7.20 1.38 -11.12
C HIS A 196 -8.65 1.79 -11.29
N LEU A 197 -9.12 1.82 -12.52
CA LEU A 197 -10.49 2.23 -12.86
C LEU A 197 -11.43 1.02 -12.92
N ASN A 198 -12.73 1.29 -12.78
CA ASN A 198 -13.77 0.28 -12.97
C ASN A 198 -13.75 -0.27 -14.41
N ALA A 199 -14.54 -1.33 -14.69
CA ALA A 199 -14.56 -1.95 -16.01
C ALA A 199 -14.97 -0.98 -17.15
N ALA A 200 -15.75 0.05 -16.84
CA ALA A 200 -16.14 1.11 -17.78
C ALA A 200 -14.99 2.10 -18.05
N GLY A 201 -13.95 2.12 -17.21
CA GLY A 201 -12.82 3.02 -17.32
C GLY A 201 -13.12 4.45 -16.89
N THR A 202 -14.14 4.68 -16.06
CA THR A 202 -14.58 6.04 -15.70
C THR A 202 -14.33 6.37 -14.24
N GLU A 203 -14.66 5.46 -13.34
CA GLU A 203 -14.57 5.70 -11.90
C GLU A 203 -13.35 5.03 -11.31
N LEU A 204 -12.77 5.66 -10.30
CA LEU A 204 -11.73 5.05 -9.49
C LEU A 204 -12.30 3.80 -8.81
N GLY A 205 -11.59 2.67 -8.87
CA GLY A 205 -11.96 1.43 -8.20
C GLY A 205 -11.85 1.54 -6.68
N ASN A 206 -12.39 0.56 -5.96
CA ASN A 206 -12.34 0.52 -4.48
C ASN A 206 -11.07 -0.12 -3.91
N GLY A 207 -10.26 -0.78 -4.74
CA GLY A 207 -9.07 -1.54 -4.31
C GLY A 207 -7.97 -0.64 -3.77
N GLY A 208 -7.98 -0.37 -2.46
CA GLY A 208 -6.99 0.48 -1.77
C GLY A 208 -7.25 1.99 -1.87
N ASN A 209 -8.20 2.43 -2.70
CA ASN A 209 -8.48 3.86 -2.95
C ASN A 209 -9.62 4.43 -2.10
N ALA A 210 -10.19 3.65 -1.18
CA ALA A 210 -11.27 4.10 -0.31
C ALA A 210 -10.93 5.40 0.46
N PRO A 211 -9.72 5.57 1.04
CA PRO A 211 -9.35 6.82 1.70
C PRO A 211 -9.37 8.03 0.75
N SER A 212 -8.79 7.89 -0.44
CA SER A 212 -8.80 8.95 -1.46
C SER A 212 -10.21 9.36 -1.88
N LYS A 213 -11.13 8.38 -2.00
CA LYS A 213 -12.53 8.67 -2.30
C LYS A 213 -13.22 9.45 -1.20
N ALA A 214 -13.01 9.05 0.05
CA ALA A 214 -13.61 9.71 1.21
C ALA A 214 -13.06 11.14 1.42
N GLU A 215 -11.74 11.33 1.22
CA GLU A 215 -11.10 12.65 1.22
C GLU A 215 -11.70 13.56 0.15
N LEU A 216 -11.78 13.08 -1.09
CA LEU A 216 -12.33 13.83 -2.23
C LEU A 216 -13.82 14.12 -2.08
N TYR A 217 -14.59 13.22 -1.47
CA TYR A 217 -15.98 13.46 -1.09
C TYR A 217 -16.11 14.68 -0.15
N ILE A 218 -15.29 14.71 0.91
CA ILE A 218 -15.26 15.83 1.87
C ILE A 218 -14.86 17.12 1.16
N LEU A 219 -13.75 17.12 0.39
CA LEU A 219 -13.29 18.30 -0.35
C LEU A 219 -14.36 18.83 -1.31
N ASN A 220 -15.06 17.94 -2.03
CA ASN A 220 -16.09 18.33 -2.97
C ASN A 220 -17.38 18.83 -2.29
N ARG A 221 -17.70 18.33 -1.08
CA ARG A 221 -18.77 18.89 -0.23
C ARG A 221 -18.43 20.31 0.23
N MET A 222 -17.19 20.52 0.70
CA MET A 222 -16.71 21.85 1.12
C MET A 222 -16.73 22.84 -0.05
N LEU A 223 -16.24 22.42 -1.21
CA LEU A 223 -16.29 23.22 -2.43
C LEU A 223 -17.73 23.57 -2.82
N GLY A 224 -18.64 22.60 -2.74
CA GLY A 224 -20.05 22.79 -3.09
C GLY A 224 -20.72 23.91 -2.30
N ARG A 225 -20.45 23.95 -0.98
CA ARG A 225 -20.92 25.03 -0.10
C ARG A 225 -20.26 26.38 -0.43
N LEU A 226 -18.97 26.36 -0.76
CA LEU A 226 -18.19 27.55 -1.07
C LEU A 226 -18.56 28.21 -2.40
N GLN A 227 -19.06 27.46 -3.39
CA GLN A 227 -19.42 28.01 -4.71
C GLN A 227 -20.92 28.07 -5.00
N GLY A 228 -21.76 27.54 -4.10
CA GLY A 228 -23.21 27.51 -4.31
C GLY A 228 -23.69 26.43 -5.29
N TYR A 229 -22.82 25.47 -5.61
CA TYR A 229 -23.11 24.32 -6.47
C TYR A 229 -22.16 23.18 -6.11
N GLN A 230 -22.69 22.06 -5.66
CA GLN A 230 -21.91 20.84 -5.38
C GLN A 230 -21.83 19.99 -6.65
N PRO A 231 -20.63 19.88 -7.28
CA PRO A 231 -20.48 19.06 -8.46
C PRO A 231 -20.78 17.59 -8.16
N PRO A 232 -21.39 16.84 -9.09
CA PRO A 232 -21.76 15.44 -8.87
C PRO A 232 -20.54 14.52 -8.73
N THR A 233 -19.38 14.93 -9.27
CA THR A 233 -18.15 14.14 -9.17
C THR A 233 -16.94 15.01 -8.88
N SER A 234 -15.97 14.42 -8.18
CA SER A 234 -14.60 14.92 -8.02
C SER A 234 -13.62 13.98 -8.71
N TYR A 235 -12.35 14.36 -8.82
CA TYR A 235 -11.38 13.63 -9.64
C TYR A 235 -10.08 13.32 -8.89
N ALA A 236 -9.57 12.11 -9.12
CA ALA A 236 -8.19 11.75 -8.84
C ALA A 236 -7.38 11.81 -10.14
N LEU A 237 -6.20 12.41 -10.08
CA LEU A 237 -5.20 12.43 -11.15
C LEU A 237 -4.03 11.55 -10.73
N GLY A 238 -3.73 10.51 -11.52
CA GLY A 238 -2.59 9.62 -11.29
C GLY A 238 -1.51 9.74 -12.35
N ARG A 239 -0.45 8.94 -12.23
CA ARG A 239 0.62 8.87 -13.23
C ARG A 239 0.20 8.21 -14.55
N GLY A 240 -0.88 7.44 -14.50
CA GLY A 240 -1.46 6.69 -15.60
C GLY A 240 -2.72 5.99 -15.11
N TRP A 241 -3.30 5.13 -15.94
CA TRP A 241 -4.54 4.42 -15.61
C TRP A 241 -4.51 2.98 -16.10
N ARG A 242 -5.30 2.13 -15.46
CA ARG A 242 -5.53 0.74 -15.85
C ARG A 242 -6.99 0.37 -15.62
N ARG A 243 -7.56 -0.43 -16.53
CA ARG A 243 -8.87 -1.07 -16.34
C ARG A 243 -8.86 -2.49 -16.89
N THR A 244 -9.65 -3.37 -16.27
CA THR A 244 -9.88 -4.71 -16.79
C THR A 244 -11.37 -4.87 -17.12
N GLN A 245 -11.66 -5.28 -18.34
CA GLN A 245 -13.01 -5.53 -18.83
C GLN A 245 -13.04 -6.92 -19.48
N ARG A 246 -13.92 -7.80 -18.97
CA ARG A 246 -14.11 -9.17 -19.49
C ARG A 246 -12.79 -9.97 -19.64
N GLY A 247 -11.88 -9.81 -18.68
CA GLY A 247 -10.59 -10.50 -18.67
C GLY A 247 -9.50 -9.86 -19.54
N GLN A 248 -9.81 -8.80 -20.30
CA GLN A 248 -8.82 -8.03 -21.05
C GLN A 248 -8.44 -6.77 -20.26
N THR A 249 -7.14 -6.51 -20.15
CA THR A 249 -6.59 -5.33 -19.46
C THR A 249 -6.19 -4.28 -20.48
N TYR A 250 -6.57 -3.03 -20.21
CA TYR A 250 -6.18 -1.82 -20.93
C TYR A 250 -5.47 -0.90 -19.95
N ASN A 251 -4.51 -0.13 -20.44
CA ASN A 251 -3.77 0.84 -19.65
C ASN A 251 -3.36 2.04 -20.50
N GLY A 252 -2.93 3.10 -19.82
CA GLY A 252 -2.27 4.26 -20.40
C GLY A 252 -1.27 4.82 -19.40
N ASP A 253 -0.14 5.29 -19.89
CA ASP A 253 1.01 5.72 -19.09
C ASP A 253 1.16 7.25 -19.04
N SER A 254 0.13 8.02 -19.44
CA SER A 254 0.16 9.48 -19.36
C SER A 254 -0.76 10.01 -18.25
N ALA A 255 -0.26 10.95 -17.45
CA ALA A 255 -1.01 11.59 -16.37
C ALA A 255 -2.16 12.50 -16.86
N LEU A 256 -2.12 12.92 -18.14
CA LEU A 256 -3.14 13.78 -18.75
C LEU A 256 -4.13 13.04 -19.65
N GLU A 257 -4.06 11.70 -19.71
CA GLU A 257 -4.98 10.93 -20.55
C GLU A 257 -6.37 10.73 -19.93
N ARG A 258 -6.42 10.46 -18.61
CA ARG A 258 -7.66 10.06 -17.95
C ARG A 258 -7.62 10.31 -16.45
N LEU A 259 -8.71 10.84 -15.92
CA LEU A 259 -8.96 11.01 -14.49
C LEU A 259 -9.76 9.84 -13.92
N GLY A 260 -9.57 9.56 -12.63
CA GLY A 260 -10.45 8.68 -11.87
C GLY A 260 -11.61 9.48 -11.31
N ARG A 261 -12.83 9.27 -11.80
CA ARG A 261 -14.04 9.92 -11.25
C ARG A 261 -14.41 9.34 -9.89
N ILE A 262 -14.81 10.21 -8.97
CA ILE A 262 -15.39 9.87 -7.66
C ILE A 262 -16.77 10.53 -7.57
N PRO A 263 -17.85 9.78 -7.83
CA PRO A 263 -19.22 10.28 -7.66
C PRO A 263 -19.57 10.55 -6.20
N GLN A 264 -20.33 11.61 -5.94
CA GLN A 264 -20.79 11.95 -4.59
C GLN A 264 -21.80 10.93 -4.03
N ASP A 265 -22.52 10.23 -4.88
CA ASP A 265 -23.39 9.10 -4.53
C ASP A 265 -22.67 7.75 -4.62
N GLY A 266 -21.34 7.76 -4.76
CA GLY A 266 -20.51 6.57 -4.88
C GLY A 266 -20.39 5.76 -3.59
N SER A 267 -19.60 4.70 -3.65
CA SER A 267 -19.36 3.78 -2.53
C SER A 267 -17.88 3.53 -2.30
N ILE A 268 -17.46 3.35 -1.04
CA ILE A 268 -16.09 2.93 -0.70
C ILE A 268 -15.91 1.40 -0.71
N ALA A 269 -17.01 0.66 -0.55
CA ALA A 269 -17.06 -0.79 -0.65
C ALA A 269 -18.44 -1.20 -1.20
N ARG A 270 -18.62 -2.50 -1.50
CA ARG A 270 -19.90 -2.98 -2.03
C ARG A 270 -21.03 -2.72 -1.02
N GLY A 271 -21.97 -1.86 -1.40
CA GLY A 271 -23.14 -1.53 -0.56
C GLY A 271 -22.82 -0.59 0.61
N VAL A 272 -21.68 0.11 0.55
CA VAL A 272 -21.23 1.02 1.61
C VAL A 272 -21.07 2.43 1.01
N PRO A 273 -22.09 3.31 1.10
CA PRO A 273 -22.04 4.66 0.56
C PRO A 273 -20.90 5.49 1.17
N ILE A 274 -20.24 6.33 0.36
CA ILE A 274 -19.10 7.14 0.83
C ILE A 274 -19.54 8.09 1.96
N GLY A 275 -20.68 8.76 1.79
CA GLY A 275 -21.17 9.75 2.76
C GLY A 275 -21.42 9.16 4.15
N GLU A 276 -22.02 7.99 4.25
CA GLU A 276 -22.31 7.34 5.55
C GLU A 276 -21.02 7.00 6.31
N GLU A 277 -20.00 6.50 5.61
CA GLU A 277 -18.72 6.15 6.23
C GLU A 277 -17.87 7.38 6.56
N VAL A 278 -17.99 8.45 5.77
CA VAL A 278 -17.38 9.75 6.11
C VAL A 278 -17.92 10.27 7.43
N GLU A 279 -19.25 10.25 7.64
CA GLU A 279 -19.84 10.73 8.90
C GLU A 279 -19.36 9.89 10.10
N ARG A 280 -19.35 8.56 9.99
CA ARG A 280 -18.80 7.68 11.04
C ARG A 280 -17.32 7.97 11.34
N ALA A 281 -16.53 8.23 10.32
CA ALA A 281 -15.12 8.55 10.49
C ALA A 281 -14.91 9.92 11.18
N LEU A 282 -15.71 10.92 10.83
CA LEU A 282 -15.68 12.23 11.48
C LEU A 282 -16.08 12.13 12.96
N GLU A 283 -17.12 11.36 13.26
CA GLU A 283 -17.55 11.05 14.64
C GLU A 283 -16.45 10.35 15.43
N TRP A 284 -15.80 9.34 14.83
CA TRP A 284 -14.68 8.64 15.44
C TRP A 284 -13.55 9.58 15.84
N VAL A 285 -13.05 10.39 14.89
CA VAL A 285 -11.92 11.29 15.15
C VAL A 285 -12.24 12.26 16.29
N ARG A 286 -13.47 12.79 16.35
CA ARG A 286 -13.91 13.67 17.44
C ARG A 286 -13.93 12.92 18.77
N ARG A 287 -14.49 11.71 18.79
CA ARG A 287 -14.60 10.87 19.98
C ARG A 287 -13.22 10.48 20.54
N VAL A 288 -12.24 10.17 19.69
CA VAL A 288 -10.86 9.90 20.14
C VAL A 288 -10.28 11.12 20.87
N ARG A 289 -10.56 12.33 20.40
CA ARG A 289 -10.04 13.57 21.01
C ARG A 289 -10.73 13.93 22.32
N THR A 290 -12.03 13.64 22.45
CA THR A 290 -12.82 14.02 23.64
C THR A 290 -12.84 12.95 24.72
N GLU A 291 -12.85 11.67 24.34
CA GLU A 291 -13.01 10.54 25.26
C GLU A 291 -11.76 9.65 25.34
N GLY A 292 -10.88 9.70 24.33
CA GLY A 292 -9.83 8.72 24.10
C GLY A 292 -8.76 8.62 25.20
N GLU A 293 -8.56 9.69 25.97
CA GLU A 293 -7.62 9.69 27.09
C GLU A 293 -7.98 8.64 28.17
N ASN A 294 -9.27 8.28 28.27
CA ASN A 294 -9.75 7.30 29.25
C ASN A 294 -9.80 5.86 28.70
N TRP A 295 -9.36 5.62 27.46
CA TRP A 295 -9.36 4.29 26.87
C TRP A 295 -8.03 3.58 27.09
N GLY A 296 -8.08 2.25 27.18
CA GLY A 296 -6.91 1.38 27.20
C GLY A 296 -6.95 0.35 26.08
N ILE A 297 -5.76 -0.11 25.66
CA ILE A 297 -5.57 -1.11 24.60
C ILE A 297 -5.29 -2.53 25.14
N LEU A 298 -4.90 -2.64 26.42
CA LEU A 298 -4.58 -3.90 27.12
C LEU A 298 -5.16 -3.88 28.54
N PRO A 299 -5.44 -5.06 29.15
CA PRO A 299 -5.40 -6.42 28.57
C PRO A 299 -6.57 -6.71 27.63
N THR A 300 -7.55 -5.79 27.56
CA THR A 300 -8.64 -5.84 26.60
C THR A 300 -8.94 -4.41 26.18
N PRO A 301 -9.09 -4.12 24.88
CA PRO A 301 -9.43 -2.78 24.43
C PRO A 301 -10.74 -2.28 25.04
N THR A 302 -10.73 -1.03 25.52
CA THR A 302 -11.92 -0.39 26.13
C THR A 302 -13.04 -0.19 25.11
N VAL A 303 -12.68 -0.02 23.84
CA VAL A 303 -13.61 0.12 22.71
C VAL A 303 -13.13 -0.78 21.57
N THR A 304 -14.06 -1.28 20.76
CA THR A 304 -13.80 -2.26 19.70
C THR A 304 -12.86 -1.77 18.60
N GLU A 305 -12.80 -0.47 18.41
CA GLU A 305 -12.01 0.24 17.41
C GLU A 305 -10.51 0.21 17.74
N LEU A 306 -10.14 -0.07 18.98
CA LEU A 306 -8.75 -0.16 19.43
C LEU A 306 -8.14 -1.56 19.24
N TYR A 307 -8.88 -2.53 18.67
CA TYR A 307 -8.30 -3.79 18.22
C TYR A 307 -7.43 -3.55 16.97
N PRO A 308 -6.15 -3.94 16.97
CA PRO A 308 -5.27 -3.72 15.83
C PRO A 308 -5.77 -4.46 14.58
N ASN A 309 -5.58 -3.86 13.41
CA ASN A 309 -5.74 -4.55 12.14
C ASN A 309 -4.37 -5.02 11.62
N MET A 310 -4.16 -6.34 11.57
CA MET A 310 -2.94 -6.99 11.10
C MET A 310 -3.03 -7.41 9.62
N THR A 311 -4.20 -7.26 8.99
CA THR A 311 -4.33 -7.52 7.54
C THR A 311 -3.64 -6.48 6.66
N SER A 312 -3.35 -5.31 7.23
CA SER A 312 -2.65 -4.20 6.60
C SER A 312 -1.13 -4.22 6.83
N GLY A 313 -0.62 -5.13 7.66
CA GLY A 313 0.81 -5.33 7.91
C GLY A 313 1.28 -6.58 7.21
N GLY A 314 1.63 -6.47 5.93
CA GLY A 314 2.31 -7.55 5.25
C GLY A 314 3.62 -7.86 5.96
N ASP A 315 3.74 -9.04 6.55
CA ASP A 315 4.99 -9.77 6.36
C ASP A 315 5.16 -9.85 4.84
N GLY A 316 6.27 -9.30 4.33
CA GLY A 316 6.51 -8.83 2.97
C GLY A 316 6.27 -9.80 1.80
N ASP A 317 5.63 -10.94 1.99
CA ASP A 317 5.50 -11.97 0.95
C ASP A 317 4.14 -11.94 0.22
N LEU A 318 3.11 -11.34 0.81
CA LEU A 318 1.75 -11.37 0.24
C LEU A 318 1.32 -10.09 -0.50
N ALA A 319 2.12 -9.02 -0.45
CA ALA A 319 1.79 -7.73 -1.06
C ALA A 319 2.72 -7.30 -2.21
N VAL A 320 3.85 -7.98 -2.44
CA VAL A 320 4.89 -7.51 -3.38
C VAL A 320 4.71 -8.09 -4.80
N GLY A 321 3.76 -9.01 -4.98
CA GLY A 321 3.47 -9.65 -6.27
C GLY A 321 2.61 -8.85 -7.24
N SER A 322 2.12 -7.65 -6.87
CA SER A 322 1.56 -6.74 -7.86
C SER A 322 2.27 -5.40 -7.77
N SER A 323 3.10 -5.12 -8.76
CA SER A 323 3.59 -3.78 -9.10
C SER A 323 2.46 -2.75 -9.31
N ASP A 324 1.21 -3.19 -9.20
CA ASP A 324 -0.01 -2.43 -9.40
C ASP A 324 -0.77 -2.11 -8.10
N SER A 325 -0.49 -2.74 -6.96
CA SER A 325 -1.22 -2.47 -5.70
C SER A 325 -0.72 -1.22 -4.98
N GLY A 326 -0.24 -0.24 -5.74
CA GLY A 326 0.03 1.13 -5.33
C GLY A 326 -1.26 1.85 -4.95
N GLY A 327 -1.91 1.40 -3.88
CA GLY A 327 -2.83 2.23 -3.13
C GLY A 327 -2.12 3.51 -2.68
N ASP A 328 -2.87 4.50 -2.23
CA ASP A 328 -2.33 5.82 -1.90
C ASP A 328 -1.41 5.75 -0.68
N VAL A 329 -0.13 5.38 -0.88
CA VAL A 329 0.88 5.23 0.18
C VAL A 329 1.39 6.59 0.67
N GLY A 330 1.08 7.67 -0.07
CA GLY A 330 1.61 9.01 0.18
C GLY A 330 1.22 9.63 1.53
N ASP A 331 0.23 9.07 2.23
CA ASP A 331 -0.17 9.45 3.59
C ASP A 331 -0.14 8.26 4.59
N GLY A 332 0.58 7.17 4.26
CA GLY A 332 0.72 5.96 5.09
C GLY A 332 1.68 6.07 6.28
N GLU A 333 2.34 7.23 6.44
CA GLU A 333 3.39 7.49 7.43
C GLU A 333 2.98 7.14 8.88
N ALA A 334 1.72 7.40 9.25
CA ALA A 334 1.22 7.14 10.62
C ALA A 334 1.06 5.63 10.92
N ALA A 335 0.63 4.82 9.96
CA ALA A 335 0.50 3.37 10.17
C ALA A 335 1.88 2.71 10.32
N GLU A 336 2.86 3.18 9.54
CA GLU A 336 4.25 2.75 9.67
C GLU A 336 4.89 3.22 10.97
N LYS A 337 4.59 4.44 11.41
CA LYS A 337 5.08 5.01 12.68
C LYS A 337 4.80 4.08 13.88
N TRP A 338 3.63 3.45 13.91
CA TRP A 338 3.18 2.64 15.06
C TRP A 338 3.21 1.13 14.83
N VAL A 339 3.90 0.66 13.78
CA VAL A 339 3.90 -0.76 13.39
C VAL A 339 4.35 -1.69 14.51
N SER A 340 5.41 -1.33 15.25
CA SER A 340 5.96 -2.16 16.33
C SER A 340 4.98 -2.27 17.50
N VAL A 341 4.34 -1.16 17.87
CA VAL A 341 3.32 -1.11 18.92
C VAL A 341 2.10 -1.92 18.53
N LYS A 342 1.63 -1.79 17.28
CA LYS A 342 0.54 -2.62 16.75
C LYS A 342 0.85 -4.11 16.81
N LYS A 343 2.05 -4.53 16.37
CA LYS A 343 2.50 -5.92 16.42
C LYS A 343 2.52 -6.44 17.87
N TYR A 344 3.02 -5.64 18.80
CA TYR A 344 3.02 -5.96 20.23
C TYR A 344 1.60 -6.15 20.77
N VAL A 345 0.71 -5.16 20.58
CA VAL A 345 -0.68 -5.23 21.06
C VAL A 345 -1.43 -6.41 20.45
N ALA A 346 -1.26 -6.66 19.15
CA ALA A 346 -1.88 -7.80 18.48
C ALA A 346 -1.42 -9.15 19.06
N SER A 347 -0.13 -9.26 19.39
CA SER A 347 0.45 -10.45 20.04
C SER A 347 -0.15 -10.66 21.43
N GLU A 348 -0.18 -9.62 22.27
CA GLU A 348 -0.74 -9.68 23.63
C GLU A 348 -2.23 -10.02 23.63
N LEU A 349 -2.99 -9.45 22.69
CA LEU A 349 -4.43 -9.72 22.56
C LEU A 349 -4.73 -11.07 21.90
N LYS A 350 -3.74 -11.70 21.24
CA LYS A 350 -3.94 -12.84 20.33
C LYS A 350 -5.00 -12.50 19.27
N GLU A 351 -4.80 -11.35 18.64
CA GLU A 351 -5.79 -10.72 17.79
C GLU A 351 -6.08 -11.55 16.51
N LEU A 352 -7.35 -11.66 16.15
CA LEU A 352 -7.84 -12.59 15.13
C LEU A 352 -7.30 -12.33 13.72
N THR A 353 -7.03 -11.07 13.34
CA THR A 353 -6.51 -10.72 12.01
C THR A 353 -5.04 -11.10 11.81
N GLN A 354 -4.36 -11.63 12.83
CA GLN A 354 -3.08 -12.32 12.68
C GLN A 354 -3.22 -13.65 11.93
N LEU A 355 -4.41 -14.27 11.95
CA LEU A 355 -4.65 -15.54 11.29
C LEU A 355 -4.71 -15.37 9.77
N TRP A 356 -4.10 -16.33 9.07
CA TRP A 356 -4.17 -16.41 7.61
C TRP A 356 -5.60 -16.29 7.07
N ARG A 357 -5.79 -15.36 6.14
CA ARG A 357 -7.08 -15.03 5.46
C ARG A 357 -8.18 -14.47 6.38
N VAL A 358 -7.91 -14.15 7.63
CA VAL A 358 -8.90 -13.51 8.52
C VAL A 358 -8.81 -12.00 8.38
N GLY A 359 -9.78 -11.43 7.64
CA GLY A 359 -9.97 -9.98 7.52
C GLY A 359 -10.85 -9.38 8.62
N LEU A 360 -11.02 -8.05 8.58
CA LEU A 360 -11.90 -7.30 9.48
C LEU A 360 -13.32 -7.87 9.56
N SER A 361 -13.92 -8.23 8.42
CA SER A 361 -15.25 -8.84 8.39
C SER A 361 -15.32 -10.18 9.13
N GLY A 362 -14.22 -10.94 9.10
CA GLY A 362 -14.05 -12.18 9.85
C GLY A 362 -13.90 -11.95 11.34
N ARG A 363 -13.06 -10.99 11.73
CA ARG A 363 -12.93 -10.53 13.13
C ARG A 363 -14.27 -10.07 13.70
N ASP A 364 -14.99 -9.19 13.00
CA ASP A 364 -16.27 -8.66 13.47
C ASP A 364 -17.33 -9.76 13.62
N LYS A 365 -17.31 -10.77 12.74
CA LYS A 365 -18.16 -11.96 12.86
C LYS A 365 -17.85 -12.74 14.14
N ALA A 366 -16.57 -12.98 14.43
CA ALA A 366 -16.14 -13.69 15.63
C ALA A 366 -16.44 -12.89 16.91
N HIS A 367 -16.20 -11.58 16.92
CA HIS A 367 -16.54 -10.70 18.05
C HIS A 367 -18.04 -10.74 18.37
N ARG A 368 -18.92 -10.74 17.36
CA ARG A 368 -20.37 -10.91 17.57
C ARG A 368 -20.76 -12.27 18.17
N ALA A 369 -19.93 -13.29 17.97
CA ALA A 369 -20.07 -14.61 18.59
C ALA A 369 -19.37 -14.70 19.97
N GLY A 370 -18.81 -13.59 20.47
CA GLY A 370 -18.06 -13.53 21.73
C GLY A 370 -16.70 -14.21 21.67
N ILE A 371 -16.10 -14.35 20.48
CA ILE A 371 -14.75 -14.90 20.26
C ILE A 371 -13.84 -13.73 19.91
N TYR A 372 -12.84 -13.45 20.74
CA TYR A 372 -11.95 -12.29 20.60
C TYR A 372 -10.48 -12.65 20.38
N GLN A 373 -10.12 -13.92 20.59
CA GLN A 373 -8.74 -14.40 20.54
C GLN A 373 -8.64 -15.59 19.59
N TRP A 374 -7.54 -15.69 18.85
CA TRP A 374 -7.34 -16.78 17.89
C TRP A 374 -7.12 -18.14 18.56
N ASP A 375 -6.80 -18.19 19.85
CA ASP A 375 -6.64 -19.41 20.63
C ASP A 375 -7.88 -19.78 21.46
N ASP A 376 -9.02 -19.09 21.25
CA ASP A 376 -10.28 -19.49 21.85
C ASP A 376 -10.69 -20.90 21.38
N SER A 377 -11.02 -21.79 22.31
CA SER A 377 -11.47 -23.17 22.01
C SER A 377 -12.63 -23.29 21.01
N ARG A 378 -13.42 -22.22 20.83
CA ARG A 378 -14.56 -22.16 19.89
C ARG A 378 -14.16 -21.68 18.49
N ILE A 379 -12.90 -21.28 18.30
CA ILE A 379 -12.41 -20.78 17.01
C ILE A 379 -12.53 -21.85 15.93
N THR A 380 -13.11 -21.47 14.81
CA THR A 380 -13.21 -22.30 13.62
C THR A 380 -13.09 -21.41 12.39
N PRO A 381 -12.71 -21.95 11.22
CA PRO A 381 -12.67 -21.16 9.99
C PRO A 381 -14.00 -20.43 9.73
N ASP A 382 -15.13 -21.10 9.94
CA ASP A 382 -16.45 -20.50 9.79
C ASP A 382 -16.72 -19.37 10.79
N ALA A 383 -16.26 -19.49 12.04
CA ALA A 383 -16.42 -18.44 13.05
C ALA A 383 -15.76 -17.11 12.64
N VAL A 384 -14.61 -17.19 11.95
CA VAL A 384 -13.88 -16.03 11.40
C VAL A 384 -14.17 -15.77 9.92
N GLY A 385 -15.23 -16.36 9.37
CA GLY A 385 -15.68 -16.08 8.00
C GLY A 385 -14.80 -16.62 6.89
N VAL A 386 -13.88 -17.54 7.19
CA VAL A 386 -13.02 -18.21 6.21
C VAL A 386 -13.65 -19.55 5.83
N GLY A 387 -14.34 -19.57 4.70
CA GLY A 387 -15.01 -20.77 4.17
C GLY A 387 -14.43 -21.26 2.85
N GLY A 388 -15.23 -22.04 2.12
CA GLY A 388 -14.88 -22.59 0.81
C GLY A 388 -14.07 -23.90 0.89
N ALA A 389 -14.04 -24.62 -0.23
CA ALA A 389 -13.41 -25.95 -0.32
C ALA A 389 -11.88 -25.93 -0.14
N THR A 390 -11.24 -24.77 -0.30
CA THR A 390 -9.78 -24.61 -0.21
C THR A 390 -9.36 -23.90 1.09
N ASN A 391 -9.82 -22.67 1.31
CA ASN A 391 -9.32 -21.85 2.43
C ASN A 391 -9.77 -22.36 3.80
N GLY A 392 -11.00 -22.86 3.93
CA GLY A 392 -11.54 -23.39 5.18
C GLY A 392 -10.70 -24.55 5.74
N PRO A 393 -10.42 -25.61 4.95
CA PRO A 393 -9.53 -26.69 5.36
C PRO A 393 -8.12 -26.25 5.74
N ILE A 394 -7.50 -25.33 4.99
CA ILE A 394 -6.15 -24.82 5.30
C ILE A 394 -6.12 -24.13 6.67
N LEU A 395 -7.04 -23.19 6.92
CA LEU A 395 -7.11 -22.51 8.22
C LEU A 395 -7.44 -23.48 9.36
N ARG A 396 -8.23 -24.53 9.09
CA ARG A 396 -8.52 -25.57 10.10
C ARG A 396 -7.25 -26.29 10.55
N GLN A 397 -6.37 -26.65 9.63
CA GLN A 397 -5.09 -27.28 9.97
C GLN A 397 -4.21 -26.31 10.77
N LEU A 398 -4.15 -25.04 10.37
CA LEU A 398 -3.38 -24.01 11.06
C LEU A 398 -3.86 -23.83 12.51
N LEU A 399 -5.17 -23.79 12.73
CA LEU A 399 -5.76 -23.74 14.07
C LEU A 399 -5.47 -25.01 14.88
N ALA A 400 -5.49 -26.19 14.25
CA ALA A 400 -5.22 -27.46 14.94
C ALA A 400 -3.81 -27.52 15.54
N VAL A 401 -2.78 -27.00 14.85
CA VAL A 401 -1.41 -26.98 15.38
C VAL A 401 -1.19 -25.86 16.40
N ASN A 402 -1.77 -24.68 16.19
CA ASN A 402 -1.55 -23.51 17.05
C ASN A 402 -2.40 -23.52 18.33
N VAL A 403 -3.64 -24.02 18.27
CA VAL A 403 -4.58 -24.06 19.41
C VAL A 403 -4.64 -25.46 20.02
N GLY A 404 -4.68 -26.49 19.17
CA GLY A 404 -4.86 -27.88 19.61
C GLY A 404 -3.60 -28.55 20.19
N GLY A 405 -2.45 -27.87 20.18
CA GLY A 405 -1.19 -28.42 20.69
C GLY A 405 -0.58 -29.53 19.82
N GLY A 406 -0.85 -29.52 18.51
CA GLY A 406 -0.33 -30.50 17.53
C GLY A 406 1.19 -30.53 17.41
N PRO A 407 1.75 -31.40 16.54
CA PRO A 407 3.20 -31.50 16.31
C PRO A 407 3.78 -30.16 15.80
N PRO A 408 5.11 -29.95 15.89
CA PRO A 408 5.76 -28.77 15.35
C PRO A 408 5.42 -28.48 13.88
N VAL A 409 5.29 -29.53 13.07
CA VAL A 409 4.88 -29.47 11.66
C VAL A 409 3.81 -30.53 11.39
N SER A 410 2.81 -30.19 10.59
CA SER A 410 1.72 -31.08 10.13
C SER A 410 1.46 -30.82 8.65
N PRO A 411 1.04 -31.82 7.85
CA PRO A 411 0.78 -33.22 8.21
C PRO A 411 2.04 -34.05 8.45
N GLN A 412 1.91 -35.26 8.99
CA GLN A 412 3.04 -36.18 9.19
C GLN A 412 3.64 -36.65 7.86
N ARG A 413 2.84 -36.72 6.80
CA ARG A 413 3.29 -37.07 5.47
C ARG A 413 2.72 -36.12 4.44
N ILE A 414 3.55 -35.64 3.52
CA ILE A 414 3.18 -34.73 2.43
C ILE A 414 3.09 -35.53 1.13
N GLU A 415 1.91 -35.66 0.54
CA GLU A 415 1.74 -36.45 -0.69
C GLU A 415 1.68 -35.56 -1.94
N THR A 416 1.27 -34.29 -1.80
CA THR A 416 1.19 -33.35 -2.91
C THR A 416 2.54 -33.21 -3.60
N ASP A 417 2.54 -33.49 -4.91
CA ASP A 417 3.70 -33.42 -5.81
C ASP A 417 4.95 -34.14 -5.28
N ARG A 418 4.79 -35.15 -4.41
CA ARG A 418 5.90 -35.80 -3.72
C ARG A 418 6.91 -36.37 -4.72
N GLU A 419 6.46 -36.95 -5.82
CA GLU A 419 7.31 -37.46 -6.89
C GLU A 419 8.14 -36.37 -7.59
N ILE A 420 7.69 -35.12 -7.52
CA ILE A 420 8.40 -33.96 -8.04
C ILE A 420 9.40 -33.52 -6.98
N TRP A 421 8.95 -32.91 -5.88
CA TRP A 421 9.84 -32.17 -4.98
C TRP A 421 10.56 -33.03 -3.94
N HIS A 422 10.08 -34.24 -3.59
CA HIS A 422 10.67 -35.00 -2.48
C HIS A 422 11.98 -35.69 -2.86
N GLY A 423 12.09 -36.17 -4.11
CA GLY A 423 13.34 -36.73 -4.62
C GLY A 423 14.44 -35.67 -4.66
N THR A 424 15.67 -36.06 -4.31
CA THR A 424 16.85 -35.19 -4.41
C THR A 424 17.59 -35.52 -5.71
N PRO A 425 17.37 -34.77 -6.82
CA PRO A 425 18.19 -34.90 -8.03
C PRO A 425 19.64 -34.48 -7.73
N GLY A 426 20.55 -34.64 -8.70
CA GLY A 426 21.97 -34.36 -8.47
C GLY A 426 22.24 -32.90 -8.12
N VAL A 427 21.44 -31.96 -8.65
CA VAL A 427 21.50 -30.54 -8.30
C VAL A 427 20.13 -29.88 -8.31
N GLU A 428 19.93 -28.96 -7.37
CA GLU A 428 18.77 -28.07 -7.28
C GLU A 428 19.25 -26.69 -6.86
N PHE A 429 18.53 -25.67 -7.30
CA PHE A 429 18.77 -24.29 -6.95
C PHE A 429 17.65 -23.75 -6.06
N TYR A 430 18.01 -22.87 -5.15
CA TYR A 430 17.11 -22.13 -4.26
C TYR A 430 17.34 -20.66 -4.55
N VAL A 431 16.31 -19.99 -5.05
CA VAL A 431 16.45 -18.70 -5.71
C VAL A 431 15.46 -17.70 -5.11
N ASP A 432 15.96 -16.50 -4.92
CA ASP A 432 15.20 -15.32 -4.50
C ASP A 432 15.71 -14.09 -5.25
N PHE A 433 14.80 -13.19 -5.65
CA PHE A 433 15.12 -12.01 -6.47
C PHE A 433 14.77 -10.74 -5.72
N GLU A 434 15.64 -9.73 -5.83
CA GLU A 434 15.28 -8.35 -5.50
C GLU A 434 15.05 -7.53 -6.76
N TYR A 435 13.98 -6.75 -6.77
CA TYR A 435 13.57 -5.94 -7.90
C TYR A 435 13.06 -4.56 -7.47
N CYS A 436 13.20 -3.60 -8.37
CA CYS A 436 12.62 -2.28 -8.20
C CYS A 436 11.38 -2.10 -9.08
N SER A 437 10.48 -1.21 -8.65
CA SER A 437 9.28 -0.81 -9.40
C SER A 437 9.53 0.44 -10.25
N ASP A 438 8.49 0.94 -10.92
CA ASP A 438 8.52 2.20 -11.67
C ASP A 438 8.34 3.45 -10.78
N LEU A 439 8.38 3.30 -9.44
CA LEU A 439 8.13 4.41 -8.52
C LEU A 439 9.28 5.42 -8.43
N ASP A 440 10.49 5.08 -8.86
CA ASP A 440 11.60 6.04 -8.98
C ASP A 440 11.57 6.74 -10.34
N ASP A 441 10.63 7.68 -10.47
CA ASP A 441 10.48 8.54 -11.64
C ASP A 441 11.30 9.83 -11.47
N ASP A 442 11.96 10.29 -12.54
CA ASP A 442 12.68 11.57 -12.59
C ASP A 442 11.82 12.72 -13.15
N PHE A 443 10.61 12.39 -13.63
CA PHE A 443 9.62 13.28 -14.21
C PHE A 443 10.11 14.08 -15.44
N ALA A 444 11.22 13.67 -16.07
CA ALA A 444 11.78 14.37 -17.23
C ALA A 444 10.88 14.29 -18.47
N LYS A 445 9.98 13.30 -18.52
CA LYS A 445 9.06 13.03 -19.63
C LYS A 445 7.59 13.35 -19.32
N LEU A 446 7.31 13.96 -18.17
CA LEU A 446 5.95 14.31 -17.76
C LEU A 446 5.22 15.07 -18.90
N PRO A 447 3.97 14.69 -19.28
CA PRO A 447 3.01 13.88 -18.54
C PRO A 447 3.19 12.35 -18.62
N GLU A 448 4.09 11.85 -19.46
CA GLU A 448 4.34 10.41 -19.55
C GLU A 448 5.04 9.90 -18.28
N LYS A 449 4.55 8.78 -17.76
CA LYS A 449 5.10 8.06 -16.61
C LYS A 449 6.51 7.60 -16.93
N GLY A 450 7.45 7.91 -16.05
CA GLY A 450 8.80 7.38 -16.06
C GLY A 450 8.99 6.24 -15.07
N GLY A 451 10.22 6.13 -14.57
CA GLY A 451 10.67 4.98 -13.78
C GLY A 451 10.86 3.72 -14.63
N GLN A 452 11.62 2.76 -14.12
CA GLN A 452 11.94 1.54 -14.84
C GLN A 452 11.99 0.36 -13.86
N PRO A 453 11.03 -0.57 -13.92
CA PRO A 453 11.11 -1.80 -13.15
C PRO A 453 12.24 -2.67 -13.66
N LEU A 454 13.06 -3.20 -12.76
CA LEU A 454 14.22 -4.05 -13.04
C LEU A 454 14.43 -5.07 -11.91
N ILE A 455 14.90 -6.26 -12.25
CA ILE A 455 15.62 -7.12 -11.32
C ILE A 455 17.00 -6.49 -11.13
N PHE A 456 17.39 -6.24 -9.88
CA PHE A 456 18.71 -5.68 -9.56
C PHE A 456 19.58 -6.65 -8.75
N MET A 457 18.99 -7.69 -8.17
CA MET A 457 19.72 -8.74 -7.47
C MET A 457 19.10 -10.11 -7.70
N ILE A 458 19.95 -11.12 -7.88
CA ILE A 458 19.56 -12.52 -7.92
C ILE A 458 20.39 -13.29 -6.91
N GLY A 459 19.73 -13.85 -5.89
CA GLY A 459 20.29 -14.86 -5.01
C GLY A 459 20.13 -16.24 -5.62
N CYS A 460 21.20 -17.01 -5.65
CA CYS A 460 21.16 -18.38 -6.12
C CYS A 460 22.04 -19.27 -5.24
N GLY A 461 21.39 -20.14 -4.48
CA GLY A 461 22.07 -21.13 -3.66
C GLY A 461 21.85 -22.56 -4.15
N HIS A 462 22.79 -23.44 -3.82
CA HIS A 462 22.73 -24.88 -4.07
C HIS A 462 23.47 -25.64 -2.98
N VAL A 463 23.24 -26.94 -2.90
CA VAL A 463 23.97 -27.82 -1.97
C VAL A 463 24.99 -28.63 -2.75
N GLU A 464 26.25 -28.57 -2.32
CA GLU A 464 27.35 -29.35 -2.90
C GLU A 464 28.08 -30.09 -1.78
N ASN A 465 28.24 -31.41 -1.90
CA ASN A 465 28.87 -32.26 -0.87
C ASN A 465 28.25 -32.10 0.54
N GLY A 466 26.96 -31.76 0.60
CA GLY A 466 26.23 -31.53 1.85
C GLY A 466 26.34 -30.10 2.40
N GLU A 467 27.20 -29.26 1.83
CA GLU A 467 27.45 -27.88 2.23
C GLU A 467 26.64 -26.89 1.39
N TRP A 468 26.23 -25.79 2.02
CA TRP A 468 25.52 -24.69 1.36
C TRP A 468 26.51 -23.82 0.58
N GLN A 469 26.25 -23.67 -0.72
CA GLN A 469 26.95 -22.75 -1.60
C GLN A 469 25.99 -21.66 -2.05
N PHE A 470 26.46 -20.42 -2.12
CA PHE A 470 25.62 -19.28 -2.48
C PHE A 470 26.37 -18.31 -3.39
N LYS A 471 25.65 -17.78 -4.38
CA LYS A 471 26.11 -16.70 -5.24
C LYS A 471 25.04 -15.60 -5.28
N SER A 472 25.43 -14.38 -4.94
CA SER A 472 24.62 -13.18 -5.19
C SER A 472 25.12 -12.50 -6.46
N LEU A 473 24.19 -12.20 -7.38
CA LEU A 473 24.46 -11.44 -8.60
C LEU A 473 23.78 -10.09 -8.47
N VAL A 474 24.58 -9.02 -8.39
CA VAL A 474 24.11 -7.65 -8.15
C VAL A 474 24.39 -6.80 -9.40
N ALA A 475 23.41 -6.01 -9.82
CA ALA A 475 23.59 -5.01 -10.87
C ALA A 475 24.66 -4.00 -10.44
N GLU A 476 25.48 -3.47 -11.36
CA GLU A 476 26.41 -2.38 -11.00
C GLU A 476 25.67 -1.04 -10.87
N TYR A 477 24.65 -0.86 -11.70
CA TYR A 477 23.76 0.30 -11.77
C TYR A 477 22.36 -0.17 -12.19
N LEU A 478 21.31 0.56 -11.81
CA LEU A 478 19.94 0.28 -12.22
C LEU A 478 19.73 0.63 -13.70
N THR A 479 20.03 -0.32 -14.58
CA THR A 479 19.86 -0.19 -16.03
C THR A 479 19.40 -1.51 -16.65
N LEU A 480 18.73 -1.43 -17.80
CA LEU A 480 18.35 -2.61 -18.59
C LEU A 480 19.57 -3.48 -18.95
N ARG A 481 20.72 -2.85 -19.24
CA ARG A 481 21.96 -3.57 -19.55
C ARG A 481 22.44 -4.42 -18.37
N GLU A 482 22.40 -3.86 -17.17
CA GLU A 482 22.85 -4.56 -15.96
C GLU A 482 21.86 -5.64 -15.52
N GLU A 483 20.55 -5.41 -15.65
CA GLU A 483 19.55 -6.47 -15.48
C GLU A 483 19.85 -7.64 -16.43
N ALA A 484 20.15 -7.35 -17.70
CA ALA A 484 20.48 -8.39 -18.65
C ALA A 484 21.75 -9.16 -18.28
N ARG A 485 22.81 -8.42 -17.86
CA ARG A 485 24.08 -9.00 -17.42
C ARG A 485 23.88 -9.97 -16.25
N ILE A 486 23.19 -9.56 -15.19
CA ILE A 486 23.03 -10.42 -14.00
C ILE A 486 22.19 -11.66 -14.29
N VAL A 487 21.17 -11.56 -15.16
CA VAL A 487 20.39 -12.73 -15.55
C VAL A 487 21.23 -13.68 -16.42
N ASP A 488 22.00 -13.17 -17.37
CA ASP A 488 22.91 -13.99 -18.19
C ASP A 488 23.95 -14.71 -17.32
N GLU A 489 24.56 -14.01 -16.36
CA GLU A 489 25.52 -14.58 -15.42
C GLU A 489 24.88 -15.61 -14.48
N TRP A 490 23.64 -15.38 -14.06
CA TRP A 490 22.89 -16.33 -13.21
C TRP A 490 22.60 -17.62 -13.98
N LEU A 491 22.10 -17.50 -15.20
CA LEU A 491 21.85 -18.65 -16.08
C LEU A 491 23.15 -19.39 -16.41
N ALA A 492 24.26 -18.67 -16.64
CA ALA A 492 25.57 -19.28 -16.85
C ALA A 492 26.06 -20.02 -15.60
N HIS A 493 25.88 -19.43 -14.41
CA HIS A 493 26.22 -20.06 -13.15
C HIS A 493 25.45 -21.37 -12.93
N MET A 494 24.13 -21.36 -13.14
CA MET A 494 23.32 -22.58 -13.01
C MET A 494 23.74 -23.66 -14.01
N ARG A 495 24.08 -23.30 -15.26
CA ARG A 495 24.61 -24.24 -16.25
C ARG A 495 25.94 -24.83 -15.82
N GLU A 496 26.88 -24.01 -15.38
CA GLU A 496 28.21 -24.47 -14.93
C GLU A 496 28.10 -25.44 -13.75
N VAL A 497 27.30 -25.09 -12.75
CA VAL A 497 27.05 -25.95 -11.58
C VAL A 497 26.32 -27.23 -12.00
N GLY A 498 25.33 -27.12 -12.90
CA GLY A 498 24.59 -28.25 -13.45
C GLY A 498 25.48 -29.23 -14.20
N GLU A 499 26.33 -28.76 -15.11
CA GLU A 499 27.29 -29.58 -15.85
C GLU A 499 28.31 -30.26 -14.92
N ARG A 500 28.69 -29.58 -13.83
CA ARG A 500 29.68 -30.08 -12.87
C ARG A 500 29.13 -31.12 -11.90
N LEU A 501 27.88 -30.97 -11.46
CA LEU A 501 27.29 -31.79 -10.39
C LEU A 501 26.24 -32.79 -10.88
N ASP A 502 25.56 -32.50 -11.99
CA ASP A 502 24.44 -33.31 -12.51
C ASP A 502 24.39 -33.21 -14.05
N SER A 503 25.49 -33.57 -14.72
CA SER A 503 25.66 -33.39 -16.18
C SER A 503 24.61 -34.07 -17.06
N GLY A 504 23.80 -34.97 -16.49
CA GLY A 504 22.67 -35.64 -17.16
C GLY A 504 21.34 -34.90 -17.06
N ASN A 505 21.28 -33.81 -16.29
CA ASN A 505 20.06 -33.04 -16.01
C ASN A 505 20.13 -31.64 -16.66
N PRO A 506 19.56 -31.45 -17.86
CA PRO A 506 19.65 -30.18 -18.57
C PRO A 506 18.77 -29.08 -17.99
N GLN A 507 17.86 -29.40 -17.06
CA GLN A 507 16.93 -28.45 -16.44
C GLN A 507 16.77 -28.72 -14.94
N PRO A 508 17.82 -28.40 -14.15
CA PRO A 508 17.75 -28.56 -12.70
C PRO A 508 16.61 -27.72 -12.12
N ARG A 509 16.01 -28.26 -11.06
CA ARG A 509 14.86 -27.62 -10.41
C ARG A 509 15.30 -26.35 -9.69
N ILE A 510 14.44 -25.34 -9.77
CA ILE A 510 14.62 -24.06 -9.08
C ILE A 510 13.48 -23.86 -8.09
N PHE A 511 13.76 -24.09 -6.81
CA PHE A 511 12.84 -23.77 -5.73
C PHE A 511 12.82 -22.27 -5.47
N HIS A 512 11.62 -21.76 -5.26
CA HIS A 512 11.35 -20.39 -4.86
C HIS A 512 10.12 -20.37 -3.95
N TRP A 513 9.93 -19.28 -3.21
CA TRP A 513 8.86 -19.21 -2.20
C TRP A 513 7.59 -18.54 -2.70
N SER A 514 7.59 -17.80 -3.81
CA SER A 514 6.34 -17.17 -4.25
C SER A 514 6.27 -16.98 -5.76
N HIS A 515 5.11 -16.62 -6.29
CA HIS A 515 5.01 -16.32 -7.72
C HIS A 515 5.81 -15.06 -8.13
N ALA A 516 6.34 -14.25 -7.19
CA ALA A 516 7.02 -13.00 -7.48
C ALA A 516 8.25 -13.20 -8.37
N GLU A 517 9.14 -14.14 -8.05
CA GLU A 517 10.34 -14.45 -8.84
C GLU A 517 9.99 -14.82 -10.29
N THR A 518 8.99 -15.69 -10.47
CA THR A 518 8.56 -16.15 -11.81
C THR A 518 7.92 -15.03 -12.63
N ASN A 519 7.19 -14.12 -11.98
CA ASN A 519 6.59 -12.96 -12.61
C ASN A 519 7.66 -11.93 -12.99
N ALA A 520 8.61 -11.66 -12.10
CA ALA A 520 9.73 -10.77 -12.35
C ALA A 520 10.57 -11.26 -13.54
N TYR A 521 10.91 -12.56 -13.57
CA TYR A 521 11.62 -13.17 -14.69
C TYR A 521 10.83 -13.08 -16.00
N ARG A 522 9.51 -13.35 -15.97
CA ARG A 522 8.64 -13.22 -17.15
C ARG A 522 8.62 -11.79 -17.68
N SER A 523 8.41 -10.81 -16.80
CA SER A 523 8.41 -9.40 -17.18
C SER A 523 9.78 -8.97 -17.73
N ALA A 524 10.88 -9.48 -17.18
CA ALA A 524 12.21 -9.22 -17.72
C ALA A 524 12.38 -9.84 -19.12
N ARG A 525 11.95 -11.09 -19.35
CA ARG A 525 11.95 -11.72 -20.70
C ARG A 525 11.16 -10.92 -21.73
N GLU A 526 10.02 -10.36 -21.33
CA GLU A 526 9.19 -9.50 -22.19
C GLU A 526 9.91 -8.18 -22.51
N ARG A 527 10.48 -7.52 -21.49
CA ARG A 527 11.23 -6.26 -21.66
C ARG A 527 12.46 -6.42 -22.57
N HIS A 528 13.13 -7.57 -22.54
CA HIS A 528 14.38 -7.81 -23.28
C HIS A 528 14.20 -8.51 -24.65
N GLY A 529 12.97 -8.66 -25.15
CA GLY A 529 12.71 -8.95 -26.58
C GLY A 529 12.90 -10.41 -27.06
N TRP A 530 12.09 -11.34 -26.56
CA TRP A 530 11.87 -12.69 -27.14
C TRP A 530 11.73 -12.69 -28.69
N PRO A 531 12.22 -13.70 -29.48
CA PRO A 531 12.65 -15.07 -29.13
C PRO A 531 14.16 -15.34 -29.12
N ALA A 532 15.03 -14.33 -29.18
CA ALA A 532 16.46 -14.49 -28.84
C ALA A 532 16.72 -14.55 -27.32
N GLY A 533 15.65 -14.69 -26.52
CA GLY A 533 15.63 -14.43 -25.08
C GLY A 533 15.91 -15.66 -24.20
N TRP A 534 15.91 -15.40 -22.90
CA TRP A 534 16.22 -16.41 -21.88
C TRP A 534 15.26 -17.60 -21.88
N PRO A 535 15.75 -18.81 -21.54
CA PRO A 535 14.98 -20.04 -21.62
C PRO A 535 13.82 -20.05 -20.61
N GLU A 536 12.85 -20.93 -20.85
CA GLU A 536 11.97 -21.37 -19.77
C GLU A 536 12.77 -22.19 -18.76
N LEU A 537 12.48 -21.98 -17.49
CA LEU A 537 13.19 -22.62 -16.39
C LEU A 537 12.25 -23.54 -15.63
N ASN A 538 12.82 -24.57 -15.01
CA ASN A 538 12.10 -25.54 -14.20
C ASN A 538 11.83 -24.99 -12.78
N TRP A 539 11.02 -23.94 -12.72
CA TRP A 539 10.57 -23.31 -11.48
C TRP A 539 9.65 -24.25 -10.69
N TYR A 540 9.81 -24.26 -9.37
CA TYR A 540 8.91 -24.98 -8.46
C TYR A 540 8.53 -24.08 -7.27
N ASP A 541 7.27 -23.64 -7.26
CA ASP A 541 6.68 -22.79 -6.21
C ASP A 541 6.42 -23.63 -4.96
N PHE A 542 7.35 -23.60 -4.02
CA PHE A 542 7.24 -24.44 -2.82
C PHE A 542 6.10 -24.00 -1.90
N TRP A 543 5.80 -22.71 -1.86
CA TRP A 543 4.71 -22.16 -1.06
C TRP A 543 3.34 -22.53 -1.60
N GLY A 544 3.11 -22.31 -2.89
CA GLY A 544 1.83 -22.57 -3.54
C GLY A 544 1.58 -24.06 -3.69
N GLU A 545 2.58 -24.81 -4.19
CA GLU A 545 2.42 -26.21 -4.58
C GLU A 545 2.52 -27.17 -3.41
N VAL A 546 3.32 -26.87 -2.37
CA VAL A 546 3.47 -27.74 -1.20
C VAL A 546 2.77 -27.16 0.01
N MET A 547 3.19 -25.96 0.46
CA MET A 547 2.71 -25.41 1.74
C MET A 547 1.20 -25.16 1.75
N LEU A 548 0.63 -24.64 0.65
CA LEU A 548 -0.79 -24.32 0.57
C LEU A 548 -1.68 -25.46 0.03
N LYS A 549 -1.23 -26.24 -0.96
CA LYS A 549 -2.04 -27.34 -1.51
C LYS A 549 -2.14 -28.55 -0.58
N GLU A 550 -1.09 -28.90 0.16
CA GLU A 550 -1.09 -29.98 1.18
C GLU A 550 -1.59 -29.54 2.57
N PRO A 551 -1.95 -28.26 2.74
CA PRO A 551 -1.75 -27.48 3.97
C PRO A 551 -0.61 -27.92 4.93
N VAL A 552 0.64 -27.65 4.56
CA VAL A 552 1.78 -27.82 5.50
C VAL A 552 1.82 -26.66 6.48
N VAL A 553 1.46 -26.91 7.73
CA VAL A 553 1.36 -25.89 8.79
C VAL A 553 2.43 -26.10 9.86
N VAL A 554 2.97 -24.99 10.37
CA VAL A 554 4.00 -24.99 11.42
C VAL A 554 3.44 -24.35 12.68
N ARG A 555 3.56 -25.03 13.82
CA ARG A 555 3.09 -24.51 15.10
C ARG A 555 3.85 -23.24 15.48
N GLY A 556 3.13 -22.18 15.81
CA GLY A 556 3.66 -20.85 16.08
C GLY A 556 3.75 -19.95 14.84
N ALA A 557 3.43 -20.45 13.64
CA ALA A 557 3.19 -19.63 12.46
C ALA A 557 1.67 -19.42 12.29
N LEU A 558 1.24 -18.17 12.19
CA LEU A 558 -0.16 -17.79 11.97
C LEU A 558 -0.48 -17.54 10.48
N GLY A 559 0.52 -17.66 9.62
CA GLY A 559 0.42 -17.62 8.17
C GLY A 559 1.59 -18.33 7.48
N PHE A 560 1.65 -18.21 6.15
CA PHE A 560 2.55 -19.00 5.29
C PHE A 560 3.70 -18.19 4.66
N GLY A 561 3.94 -16.95 5.09
CA GLY A 561 5.13 -16.20 4.65
C GLY A 561 6.42 -16.91 5.06
N LEU A 562 7.49 -16.79 4.27
CA LEU A 562 8.77 -17.47 4.45
C LEU A 562 9.31 -17.19 5.84
N LYS A 563 9.41 -15.91 6.20
CA LYS A 563 9.89 -15.46 7.51
C LYS A 563 9.04 -15.99 8.67
N SER A 564 7.71 -16.02 8.53
CA SER A 564 6.79 -16.57 9.53
C SER A 564 7.02 -18.07 9.75
N VAL A 565 7.07 -18.84 8.67
CA VAL A 565 7.28 -20.29 8.69
C VAL A 565 8.67 -20.64 9.23
N ALA A 566 9.71 -20.04 8.67
CA ALA A 566 11.09 -20.31 9.04
C ALA A 566 11.37 -19.95 10.50
N ARG A 567 10.91 -18.80 11.00
CA ARG A 567 11.04 -18.44 12.42
C ARG A 567 10.32 -19.43 13.33
N ALA A 568 9.14 -19.91 12.94
CA ALA A 568 8.43 -20.93 13.70
C ALA A 568 9.21 -22.26 13.71
N MET A 569 9.75 -22.69 12.57
CA MET A 569 10.58 -23.90 12.47
C MET A 569 11.88 -23.78 13.29
N ARG A 570 12.55 -22.62 13.25
CA ARG A 570 13.73 -22.31 14.08
C ARG A 570 13.41 -22.40 15.57
N ARG A 571 12.29 -21.82 16.02
CA ARG A 571 11.87 -21.89 17.44
C ARG A 571 11.66 -23.32 17.94
N HIS A 572 11.31 -24.26 17.05
CA HIS A 572 11.21 -25.70 17.36
C HIS A 572 12.52 -26.47 17.12
N GLY A 573 13.61 -25.79 16.75
CA GLY A 573 14.92 -26.40 16.49
C GLY A 573 14.97 -27.24 15.22
N LEU A 574 14.10 -26.96 14.25
CA LEU A 574 13.96 -27.75 13.02
C LEU A 574 14.88 -27.27 11.88
N ILE A 575 15.23 -25.99 11.90
CA ILE A 575 16.15 -25.33 10.96
C ILE A 575 17.07 -24.37 11.73
N GLU A 576 18.16 -23.94 11.11
CA GLU A 576 19.20 -23.12 11.74
C GLU A 576 19.19 -21.65 11.31
N THR A 577 18.53 -21.33 10.19
CA THR A 577 18.49 -19.97 9.63
C THR A 577 17.76 -19.03 10.58
N ASP A 578 18.30 -17.81 10.72
CA ASP A 578 17.67 -16.68 11.39
C ASP A 578 17.78 -15.45 10.50
N TRP A 579 16.87 -14.51 10.72
CA TRP A 579 17.05 -13.15 10.25
C TRP A 579 17.60 -12.37 11.43
N ASP A 580 18.77 -11.73 11.27
CA ASP A 580 19.27 -10.81 12.27
C ASP A 580 18.22 -9.72 12.50
N ASP A 581 17.65 -9.67 13.71
CA ASP A 581 16.67 -8.66 14.08
C ASP A 581 17.27 -7.24 14.05
N ASN A 582 18.60 -7.11 14.00
CA ASN A 582 19.29 -5.83 13.80
C ASN A 582 19.50 -5.45 12.32
N ASN A 583 19.10 -6.30 11.36
CA ASN A 583 19.09 -5.93 9.95
C ASN A 583 17.72 -5.33 9.60
N PRO A 584 17.62 -4.00 9.37
CA PRO A 584 16.36 -3.34 9.09
C PRO A 584 15.81 -3.59 7.68
N VAL A 585 16.54 -4.33 6.84
CA VAL A 585 16.13 -4.62 5.47
C VAL A 585 14.91 -5.57 5.46
N ASP A 586 13.85 -5.12 4.80
CA ASP A 586 12.75 -5.93 4.29
C ASP A 586 12.63 -5.71 2.78
N GLY A 587 11.73 -6.43 2.09
CA GLY A 587 11.62 -6.32 0.62
C GLY A 587 11.31 -4.90 0.10
N LEU A 588 10.52 -4.09 0.82
CA LEU A 588 10.26 -2.69 0.42
C LEU A 588 11.49 -1.81 0.70
N GLY A 589 12.15 -2.03 1.83
CA GLY A 589 13.41 -1.39 2.18
C GLY A 589 14.51 -1.70 1.18
N ALA A 590 14.65 -2.95 0.75
CA ALA A 590 15.62 -3.38 -0.27
C ALA A 590 15.44 -2.61 -1.58
N MET A 591 14.20 -2.42 -2.03
CA MET A 591 13.89 -1.62 -3.22
C MET A 591 14.31 -0.14 -3.05
N VAL A 592 13.99 0.49 -1.91
CA VAL A 592 14.42 1.89 -1.65
C VAL A 592 15.94 1.99 -1.56
N GLY A 593 16.56 1.02 -0.87
CA GLY A 593 17.99 0.92 -0.72
C GLY A 593 18.69 0.78 -2.07
N ALA A 594 18.11 0.05 -3.02
CA ALA A 594 18.63 -0.06 -4.38
C ALA A 594 18.61 1.27 -5.15
N TRP A 595 17.50 2.02 -5.10
CA TRP A 595 17.44 3.35 -5.74
C TRP A 595 18.47 4.31 -5.13
N ARG A 596 18.63 4.33 -3.80
CA ARG A 596 19.64 5.15 -3.14
C ARG A 596 21.05 4.71 -3.47
N CYS A 597 21.29 3.40 -3.52
CA CYS A 597 22.58 2.85 -3.91
C CYS A 597 22.93 3.21 -5.35
N ASP A 598 21.98 3.24 -6.29
CA ASP A 598 22.25 3.65 -7.69
C ASP A 598 22.71 5.10 -7.77
N VAL A 599 22.01 6.01 -7.07
CA VAL A 599 22.36 7.43 -7.02
C VAL A 599 23.77 7.62 -6.44
N GLU A 600 24.06 6.95 -5.32
CA GLU A 600 25.36 7.06 -4.64
C GLU A 600 26.50 6.41 -5.44
N ALA A 601 26.25 5.24 -6.02
CA ALA A 601 27.17 4.52 -6.90
C ALA A 601 27.58 5.39 -8.09
N ARG A 602 26.64 6.04 -8.76
CA ARG A 602 26.92 6.98 -9.86
C ARG A 602 27.72 8.19 -9.40
N ARG A 603 27.44 8.72 -8.21
CA ARG A 603 28.17 9.86 -7.63
C ARG A 603 29.63 9.49 -7.32
N LEU A 604 29.86 8.30 -6.80
CA LEU A 604 31.19 7.78 -6.44
C LEU A 604 31.93 7.11 -7.60
N VAL A 605 31.22 6.82 -8.70
CA VAL A 605 31.73 6.08 -9.86
C VAL A 605 32.24 4.68 -9.47
N ILE A 606 31.44 3.98 -8.66
CA ILE A 606 31.69 2.59 -8.22
C ILE A 606 30.41 1.76 -8.45
N PRO A 607 30.50 0.43 -8.57
CA PRO A 607 29.33 -0.45 -8.58
C PRO A 607 28.53 -0.36 -7.28
N MET A 608 27.19 -0.45 -7.36
CA MET A 608 26.35 -0.43 -6.15
C MET A 608 26.65 -1.57 -5.17
N GLY A 609 27.09 -2.73 -5.66
CA GLY A 609 27.51 -3.86 -4.82
C GLY A 609 28.68 -3.58 -3.89
N GLU A 610 29.44 -2.49 -4.10
CA GLU A 610 30.52 -2.08 -3.19
C GLU A 610 30.01 -1.32 -1.95
N LEU A 611 28.79 -0.76 -2.02
CA LEU A 611 28.19 0.01 -0.94
C LEU A 611 27.74 -0.89 0.21
N THR A 612 27.93 -0.41 1.45
CA THR A 612 27.55 -1.14 2.67
C THR A 612 26.07 -1.51 2.69
N LEU A 613 25.20 -0.61 2.25
CA LEU A 613 23.75 -0.84 2.21
C LEU A 613 23.38 -1.97 1.24
N MET A 614 23.99 -1.99 0.04
CA MET A 614 23.74 -3.06 -0.94
C MET A 614 24.28 -4.41 -0.47
N LYS A 615 25.39 -4.43 0.29
CA LYS A 615 25.89 -5.65 0.94
C LYS A 615 24.90 -6.18 1.97
N ALA A 616 24.30 -5.32 2.79
CA ALA A 616 23.27 -5.72 3.75
C ALA A 616 22.01 -6.29 3.08
N ILE A 617 21.64 -5.76 1.90
CA ILE A 617 20.55 -6.30 1.06
C ILE A 617 20.95 -7.69 0.50
N ALA A 618 22.20 -7.85 0.05
CA ALA A 618 22.69 -9.15 -0.43
C ALA A 618 22.74 -10.21 0.68
N ASP A 619 23.09 -9.82 1.92
CA ASP A 619 23.05 -10.70 3.08
C ASP A 619 21.60 -11.10 3.42
N TYR A 620 20.64 -10.17 3.33
CA TYR A 620 19.21 -10.45 3.49
C TYR A 620 18.71 -11.47 2.45
N ASN A 621 19.00 -11.25 1.16
CA ASN A 621 18.62 -12.15 0.07
C ASN A 621 19.27 -13.56 0.19
N GLN A 622 20.48 -13.65 0.74
CA GLN A 622 21.10 -14.93 1.06
C GLN A 622 20.32 -15.72 2.13
N VAL A 623 19.85 -15.03 3.18
CA VAL A 623 19.07 -15.64 4.26
C VAL A 623 17.77 -16.22 3.70
N ASP A 624 17.10 -15.52 2.80
CA ASP A 624 15.86 -16.00 2.17
C ASP A 624 16.11 -17.26 1.32
N CYS A 625 17.15 -17.26 0.46
CA CYS A 625 17.58 -18.45 -0.29
C CYS A 625 17.87 -19.64 0.65
N LYS A 626 18.60 -19.40 1.74
CA LYS A 626 19.00 -20.44 2.69
C LYS A 626 17.79 -20.99 3.46
N ALA A 627 16.84 -20.14 3.85
CA ALA A 627 15.62 -20.56 4.53
C ALA A 627 14.78 -21.50 3.67
N ILE A 628 14.59 -21.20 2.38
CA ILE A 628 13.89 -22.08 1.44
C ILE A 628 14.59 -23.46 1.42
N MET A 629 15.92 -23.47 1.28
CA MET A 629 16.70 -24.71 1.27
C MET A 629 16.53 -25.54 2.55
N GLU A 630 16.63 -24.92 3.72
CA GLU A 630 16.50 -25.62 5.00
C GLU A 630 15.08 -26.17 5.21
N ILE A 631 14.05 -25.42 4.82
CA ILE A 631 12.66 -25.88 4.86
C ILE A 631 12.48 -27.12 3.98
N VAL A 632 12.90 -27.05 2.70
CA VAL A 632 12.77 -28.17 1.75
C VAL A 632 13.51 -29.40 2.27
N ARG A 633 14.76 -29.26 2.75
CA ARG A 633 15.54 -30.37 3.30
C ARG A 633 14.90 -30.98 4.55
N TYR A 634 14.42 -30.14 5.47
CA TYR A 634 13.76 -30.62 6.68
C TYR A 634 12.52 -31.44 6.33
N LEU A 635 11.67 -30.93 5.43
CA LEU A 635 10.44 -31.62 5.04
C LEU A 635 10.74 -32.94 4.32
N ARG A 636 11.74 -33.02 3.44
CA ARG A 636 12.17 -34.29 2.82
C ARG A 636 12.64 -35.34 3.83
N ALA A 637 13.32 -34.90 4.89
CA ALA A 637 13.91 -35.81 5.86
C ALA A 637 12.87 -36.34 6.88
N ASN A 638 11.79 -35.60 7.10
CA ASN A 638 10.88 -35.85 8.23
C ASN A 638 9.40 -36.04 7.85
N HIS A 639 9.00 -35.72 6.62
CA HIS A 639 7.60 -35.73 6.14
C HIS A 639 7.47 -36.40 4.76
#